data_AF-K9DW58-F1
#
_entry.id   AF-K9DW58-F1
#
_cell.length_a   1.000
_cell.length_b   1.000
_cell.length_c   1.000
_cell.angle_alpha   90.00
_cell.angle_beta   90.00
_cell.angle_gamma   90.00
#
_symmetry.space_group_name_H-M   'P 1'
#
loop_
_entity.id
_entity.type
_entity.pdbx_description
1 polymer ?
#
loop_
_entity_poly.entity_id
_entity_poly.type
_entity_poly.pdbx_seq_one_letter_code
_entity_poly.pdbx_strand_id
1 'polypeptide(L)'
;MTRFLLILLPLLLVFQQSDAQQTVSSGKLVEYPNFQSSIVAPRDVFVWLPSDYSAKKKYDVLYMHDGQMLFDANYTWNKQEWGIDEVVGKLLDEKRINSCIIVGVANIPATRYEDYFPQKTLKYLPAENIPEDAHFNADNYLRFLVEEVKPFMDKEYSTNKGVEHTFVMGSSMGGLISLYAICEYPNVFGGAACLSTHVPMVLSNDKAIKEKADKWSAAFRDYLSEHLPQSNSRRIYMDRGDATLDAFYPPYQDELDKLMRRKGWSEPMWVSKVFQGAGHLEEDWRKRLDNPLQFLMGNEKMEKVERVEPAFWWCGMKNTQLQLMVYGTNIATYKPVINQTNVVLKSVHPMESPNYLILYLDIKNAQPGKFSIDFVKGKNKLKYIYELKERQGKGEDKIGFDSSDVVYLLMPDRFANGDESNDRIKMKYPYTVNREDINARHGGDLAGIMQHLDYLDSLGVTAIWTTPVLENDMGEGSYHGYASTDYYKIDPRLGTNEDYAHLAETMHQRGMKLIMDMVFNHCGSNHQWMIDKPMRDWFNNPFKYVQTNHNKTIFFDPYASDIDKLEMTDGWFVPTMPDLNQRNRYVADYLIQNSIWWIEYANLNGIRQDTYPYSDSEMMERWCKEIFEEYPNLNIVGEVMITNSTGTAYWQQKNAFNKQANTKLKSVMDFHLQSIASKAFHDETSWNTGLQLVFEHLAYDFCYPDINNVMRLFENHDTDRFLFEVPTNLNAYKQGIVLLLTIPGIPQLYYGQELLMTGNTKIDFGYIRPDMTGGWKEDISSLFEVSGRTAMQQESFDFMKKLLQWRKGNEIISKGKMKHFMPRNNVYVYERSYNGKSILVLMNGISEAINVELEHYKEVLDGKKKAKDVLTDRVVQLVDKLFLEPKGVLVLEL
;
A
#
# COMPACT_ATOMS: atom_id res chain seq x y z
N MET A 1 -35.10 37.18 44.42
CA MET A 1 -36.22 36.65 45.24
C MET A 1 -36.61 35.34 44.57
N THR A 2 -36.52 34.14 45.14
CA THR A 2 -36.86 33.70 46.50
C THR A 2 -36.09 32.41 46.80
N ARG A 3 -35.61 32.26 48.04
CA ARG A 3 -34.91 31.07 48.57
C ARG A 3 -35.85 29.87 48.66
N PHE A 4 -35.33 28.66 48.44
CA PHE A 4 -35.75 27.48 49.20
C PHE A 4 -34.52 26.66 49.61
N LEU A 5 -34.27 26.65 50.91
CA LEU A 5 -33.45 25.66 51.61
C LEU A 5 -34.29 24.38 51.72
N LEU A 6 -33.70 23.23 51.42
CA LEU A 6 -34.21 21.95 51.91
C LEU A 6 -33.03 21.14 52.47
N ILE A 7 -33.20 20.83 53.75
CA ILE A 7 -32.29 20.16 54.66
C ILE A 7 -32.16 18.69 54.25
N LEU A 8 -30.94 18.17 54.15
CA LEU A 8 -30.66 16.73 54.07
C LEU A 8 -29.86 16.32 55.31
N LEU A 9 -30.48 15.47 56.15
CA LEU A 9 -29.83 14.75 57.25
C LEU A 9 -28.77 13.78 56.70
N PRO A 10 -27.69 13.49 57.44
CA PRO A 10 -26.75 12.44 57.08
C PRO A 10 -27.33 11.08 57.45
N LEU A 11 -27.62 10.23 56.46
CA LEU A 11 -27.77 8.79 56.69
C LEU A 11 -26.36 8.20 56.84
N LEU A 12 -25.98 7.89 58.09
CA LEU A 12 -24.88 6.99 58.39
C LEU A 12 -25.27 5.58 57.92
N LEU A 13 -24.91 5.23 56.68
CA LEU A 13 -24.85 3.85 56.21
C LEU A 13 -23.56 3.24 56.74
N VAL A 14 -23.69 2.48 57.83
CA VAL A 14 -22.68 1.53 58.27
C VAL A 14 -22.63 0.42 57.21
N PHE A 15 -21.55 0.36 56.44
CA PHE A 15 -21.29 -0.77 55.55
C PHE A 15 -20.99 -2.01 56.40
N GLN A 16 -21.91 -2.98 56.41
CA GLN A 16 -21.58 -4.35 56.78
C GLN A 16 -20.78 -4.95 55.62
N GLN A 17 -19.50 -5.24 55.86
CA GLN A 17 -18.67 -6.05 54.98
C GLN A 17 -19.24 -7.48 55.03
N SER A 18 -19.76 -8.00 53.91
CA SER A 18 -20.25 -9.38 53.84
C SER A 18 -19.06 -10.34 53.86
N ASP A 19 -19.10 -11.39 54.71
CA ASP A 19 -18.19 -12.55 54.70
C ASP A 19 -18.33 -13.43 53.42
N ALA A 20 -18.70 -12.84 52.28
CA ALA A 20 -18.90 -13.55 51.02
C ALA A 20 -17.55 -13.70 50.32
N GLN A 21 -17.06 -14.94 50.25
CA GLN A 21 -15.87 -15.30 49.49
C GLN A 21 -16.12 -15.16 47.98
N GLN A 22 -15.18 -14.59 47.22
CA GLN A 22 -15.32 -14.43 45.78
C GLN A 22 -15.32 -15.78 45.07
N THR A 23 -16.12 -15.90 44.01
CA THR A 23 -16.15 -17.09 43.14
C THR A 23 -15.42 -16.82 41.82
N VAL A 24 -14.65 -17.79 41.33
CA VAL A 24 -13.93 -17.70 40.04
C VAL A 24 -14.43 -18.77 39.07
N SER A 25 -14.44 -18.42 37.79
CA SER A 25 -14.81 -19.28 36.67
C SER A 25 -13.77 -20.38 36.36
N SER A 26 -12.50 -20.08 36.62
CA SER A 26 -11.37 -20.97 36.39
C SER A 26 -10.26 -20.73 37.41
N GLY A 27 -9.37 -21.71 37.60
CA GLY A 27 -8.28 -21.61 38.58
C GLY A 27 -8.75 -21.67 40.04
N LYS A 28 -7.95 -21.09 40.94
CA LYS A 28 -8.21 -21.02 42.37
C LYS A 28 -7.86 -19.64 42.91
N LEU A 29 -8.80 -19.01 43.62
CA LEU A 29 -8.55 -17.77 44.33
C LEU A 29 -8.15 -18.03 45.80
N VAL A 30 -7.14 -17.33 46.27
CA VAL A 30 -6.71 -17.27 47.67
C VAL A 30 -6.78 -15.83 48.13
N GLU A 31 -7.52 -15.57 49.20
CA GLU A 31 -7.74 -14.23 49.73
C GLU A 31 -6.93 -14.02 51.01
N TYR A 32 -6.23 -12.88 51.08
CA TYR A 32 -5.55 -12.39 52.27
C TYR A 32 -6.29 -11.13 52.75
N PRO A 33 -7.37 -11.30 53.52
CA PRO A 33 -8.11 -10.17 54.04
C PRO A 33 -7.22 -9.36 54.98
N ASN A 34 -7.31 -8.03 54.88
CA ASN A 34 -6.60 -7.11 55.77
C ASN A 34 -5.08 -7.38 55.83
N PHE A 35 -4.44 -7.54 54.66
CA PHE A 35 -2.99 -7.76 54.55
C PHE A 35 -2.26 -6.61 55.25
N GLN A 36 -1.49 -6.95 56.29
CA GLN A 36 -0.84 -5.97 57.15
C GLN A 36 0.35 -5.32 56.45
N SER A 37 0.48 -4.01 56.57
CA SER A 37 1.58 -3.24 56.04
C SER A 37 2.18 -2.32 57.09
N SER A 38 3.50 -2.15 57.06
CA SER A 38 4.18 -1.15 57.87
C SER A 38 4.27 0.22 57.18
N ILE A 39 3.87 0.29 55.90
CA ILE A 39 4.09 1.44 55.01
C ILE A 39 2.76 2.15 54.69
N VAL A 40 1.70 1.39 54.42
CA VAL A 40 0.36 1.91 54.06
C VAL A 40 -0.72 1.30 54.93
N ALA A 41 -1.94 1.84 54.85
CA ALA A 41 -3.09 1.23 55.50
C ALA A 41 -3.32 -0.22 54.99
N PRO A 42 -3.61 -1.18 55.89
CA PRO A 42 -3.94 -2.55 55.54
C PRO A 42 -5.08 -2.65 54.52
N ARG A 43 -5.00 -3.61 53.61
CA ARG A 43 -5.94 -3.80 52.50
C ARG A 43 -5.98 -5.26 52.07
N ASP A 44 -7.06 -5.65 51.40
CA ASP A 44 -7.19 -7.03 50.93
C ASP A 44 -6.24 -7.30 49.75
N VAL A 45 -5.66 -8.50 49.72
CA VAL A 45 -4.84 -8.99 48.61
C VAL A 45 -5.41 -10.31 48.11
N PHE A 46 -5.69 -10.38 46.82
CA PHE A 46 -6.28 -11.53 46.14
C PHE A 46 -5.22 -12.19 45.27
N VAL A 47 -5.02 -13.50 45.43
CA VAL A 47 -4.06 -14.26 44.64
C VAL A 47 -4.79 -15.32 43.85
N TRP A 48 -4.82 -15.17 42.54
CA TRP A 48 -5.38 -16.16 41.64
C TRP A 48 -4.29 -17.07 41.10
N LEU A 49 -4.53 -18.38 41.23
CA LEU A 49 -3.66 -19.45 40.77
C LEU A 49 -4.32 -20.13 39.56
N PRO A 50 -3.55 -20.41 38.49
CA PRO A 50 -4.08 -21.12 37.34
C PRO A 50 -4.47 -22.55 37.70
N SER A 51 -5.37 -23.15 36.94
CA SER A 51 -5.88 -24.51 37.18
C SER A 51 -4.78 -25.58 37.24
N ASP A 52 -3.64 -25.34 36.60
CA ASP A 52 -2.46 -26.21 36.57
C ASP A 52 -1.38 -25.85 37.62
N TYR A 53 -1.72 -25.02 38.62
CA TYR A 53 -0.74 -24.54 39.61
C TYR A 53 -0.01 -25.68 40.33
N SER A 54 1.33 -25.62 40.35
CA SER A 54 2.19 -26.58 41.01
C SER A 54 3.43 -25.92 41.60
N ALA A 55 3.79 -26.27 42.84
CA ALA A 55 5.01 -25.80 43.49
C ALA A 55 6.32 -26.22 42.76
N LYS A 56 6.23 -27.14 41.78
CA LYS A 56 7.37 -27.58 40.95
C LYS A 56 7.57 -26.77 39.67
N LYS A 57 6.60 -25.94 39.29
CA LYS A 57 6.62 -25.09 38.09
C LYS A 57 6.78 -23.63 38.51
N LYS A 58 7.40 -22.82 37.67
CA LYS A 58 7.57 -21.39 37.89
C LYS A 58 6.57 -20.60 37.05
N TYR A 59 6.04 -19.53 37.64
CA TYR A 59 4.97 -18.72 37.04
C TYR A 59 5.38 -17.25 36.98
N ASP A 60 5.03 -16.59 35.87
CA ASP A 60 5.10 -15.14 35.76
C ASP A 60 4.08 -14.51 36.73
N VAL A 61 4.28 -13.26 37.13
CA VAL A 61 3.40 -12.62 38.12
C VAL A 61 2.90 -11.28 37.58
N LEU A 62 1.58 -11.12 37.52
CA LEU A 62 0.92 -9.86 37.18
C LEU A 62 0.30 -9.25 38.44
N TYR A 63 0.83 -8.11 38.86
CA TYR A 63 0.27 -7.31 39.94
C TYR A 63 -0.79 -6.36 39.38
N MET A 64 -2.02 -6.45 39.88
CA MET A 64 -3.14 -5.65 39.40
C MET A 64 -3.69 -4.73 40.49
N HIS A 65 -3.98 -3.51 40.09
CA HIS A 65 -4.67 -2.52 40.92
C HIS A 65 -6.18 -2.78 40.95
N ASP A 66 -6.88 -2.21 41.93
CA ASP A 66 -8.32 -2.40 42.13
C ASP A 66 -8.72 -3.88 42.26
N GLY A 67 -7.95 -4.64 43.04
CA GLY A 67 -8.05 -6.09 43.17
C GLY A 67 -9.46 -6.64 43.47
N GLN A 68 -10.29 -5.86 44.15
CA GLN A 68 -11.68 -6.24 44.45
C GLN A 68 -12.61 -6.27 43.22
N MET A 69 -12.18 -5.71 42.08
CA MET A 69 -12.99 -5.59 40.85
C MET A 69 -12.66 -6.69 39.82
N LEU A 70 -11.76 -7.61 40.14
CA LEU A 70 -11.13 -8.47 39.13
C LEU A 70 -11.90 -9.75 38.82
N PHE A 71 -12.50 -10.40 39.83
CA PHE A 71 -12.87 -11.82 39.76
C PHE A 71 -14.36 -12.14 39.91
N ASP A 72 -15.13 -11.36 40.67
CA ASP A 72 -16.56 -11.66 40.91
C ASP A 72 -17.41 -10.39 40.97
N ALA A 73 -18.24 -10.18 39.95
CA ALA A 73 -19.17 -9.05 39.87
C ALA A 73 -20.17 -9.02 41.04
N ASN A 74 -20.47 -10.15 41.70
CA ASN A 74 -21.35 -10.14 42.87
C ASN A 74 -20.68 -9.52 44.10
N TYR A 75 -19.36 -9.55 44.15
CA TYR A 75 -18.55 -8.96 45.21
C TYR A 75 -18.39 -7.44 45.05
N THR A 76 -18.59 -6.91 43.85
CA THR A 76 -18.39 -5.48 43.57
C THR A 76 -19.62 -4.63 43.88
N TRP A 77 -19.38 -3.37 44.24
CA TRP A 77 -20.41 -2.41 44.59
C TRP A 77 -21.31 -2.01 43.42
N ASN A 78 -20.79 -2.08 42.18
CA ASN A 78 -21.50 -1.70 40.96
C ASN A 78 -21.99 -2.91 40.12
N LYS A 79 -21.80 -4.13 40.62
CA LYS A 79 -22.15 -5.38 39.90
C LYS A 79 -21.44 -5.55 38.55
N GLN A 80 -20.23 -5.01 38.42
CA GLN A 80 -19.35 -5.22 37.26
C GLN A 80 -17.99 -5.79 37.70
N GLU A 81 -17.31 -6.43 36.77
CA GLU A 81 -15.98 -7.02 36.98
C GLU A 81 -15.15 -6.95 35.69
N TRP A 82 -13.84 -7.17 35.84
CA TRP A 82 -12.94 -7.34 34.70
C TRP A 82 -13.00 -8.75 34.09
N GLY A 83 -13.37 -9.76 34.88
CA GLY A 83 -13.38 -11.16 34.45
C GLY A 83 -11.96 -11.65 34.13
N ILE A 84 -11.01 -11.35 35.02
CA ILE A 84 -9.59 -11.65 34.76
C ILE A 84 -9.35 -13.15 34.68
N ASP A 85 -10.02 -13.96 35.51
CA ASP A 85 -9.86 -15.41 35.55
C ASP A 85 -10.47 -16.09 34.33
N GLU A 86 -11.57 -15.59 33.75
CA GLU A 86 -12.08 -16.08 32.47
C GLU A 86 -11.09 -15.82 31.34
N VAL A 87 -10.58 -14.59 31.25
CA VAL A 87 -9.72 -14.18 30.13
C VAL A 87 -8.35 -14.84 30.25
N VAL A 88 -7.73 -14.82 31.43
CA VAL A 88 -6.44 -15.47 31.68
C VAL A 88 -6.57 -16.99 31.54
N GLY A 89 -7.62 -17.61 32.11
CA GLY A 89 -7.89 -19.03 31.96
C GLY A 89 -8.00 -19.45 30.49
N LYS A 90 -8.81 -18.73 29.70
CA LYS A 90 -8.92 -18.95 28.26
C LYS A 90 -7.59 -18.80 27.53
N LEU A 91 -6.82 -17.75 27.80
CA LEU A 91 -5.53 -17.52 27.14
C LEU A 91 -4.49 -18.59 27.49
N LEU A 92 -4.53 -19.14 28.70
CA LEU A 92 -3.68 -20.26 29.12
C LEU A 92 -4.09 -21.55 28.41
N ASP A 93 -5.38 -21.86 28.34
CA ASP A 93 -5.91 -23.03 27.62
C ASP A 93 -5.57 -22.98 26.12
N GLU A 94 -5.67 -21.79 25.53
CA GLU A 94 -5.29 -21.52 24.13
C GLU A 94 -3.76 -21.45 23.92
N LYS A 95 -2.96 -21.53 24.99
CA LYS A 95 -1.50 -21.36 24.96
C LYS A 95 -1.07 -20.06 24.25
N ARG A 96 -1.77 -18.97 24.54
CA ARG A 96 -1.46 -17.62 24.02
C ARG A 96 -0.59 -16.81 24.97
N ILE A 97 -0.58 -17.15 26.26
CA ILE A 97 0.28 -16.53 27.27
C ILE A 97 1.05 -17.57 28.08
N ASN A 98 2.18 -17.14 28.66
CA ASN A 98 2.95 -17.92 29.63
C ASN A 98 2.10 -18.18 30.87
N SER A 99 2.39 -19.27 31.59
CA SER A 99 1.72 -19.56 32.86
C SER A 99 2.04 -18.50 33.90
N CYS A 100 0.99 -17.93 34.48
CA CYS A 100 1.10 -16.79 35.39
C CYS A 100 0.24 -16.93 36.65
N ILE A 101 0.54 -16.10 37.64
CA ILE A 101 -0.23 -15.85 38.87
C ILE A 101 -0.71 -14.40 38.80
N ILE A 102 -1.97 -14.14 39.17
CA ILE A 102 -2.50 -12.78 39.27
C ILE A 102 -2.57 -12.37 40.73
N VAL A 103 -2.02 -11.20 41.06
CA VAL A 103 -2.03 -10.64 42.41
C VAL A 103 -2.82 -9.32 42.38
N GLY A 104 -4.09 -9.38 42.75
CA GLY A 104 -4.96 -8.21 42.85
C GLY A 104 -4.81 -7.53 44.21
N VAL A 105 -4.41 -6.26 44.22
CA VAL A 105 -4.31 -5.45 45.44
C VAL A 105 -5.52 -4.53 45.52
N ALA A 106 -6.36 -4.73 46.53
CA ALA A 106 -7.57 -3.91 46.71
C ALA A 106 -7.22 -2.44 46.88
N ASN A 107 -8.03 -1.54 46.30
CA ASN A 107 -7.96 -0.13 46.68
C ASN A 107 -8.70 0.13 47.99
N ILE A 108 -8.39 1.25 48.64
CA ILE A 108 -9.19 1.79 49.74
C ILE A 108 -9.94 3.00 49.16
N PRO A 109 -11.29 2.98 49.09
CA PRO A 109 -12.05 4.02 48.39
C PRO A 109 -11.73 5.45 48.86
N ALA A 110 -11.48 5.63 50.16
CA ALA A 110 -11.18 6.94 50.75
C ALA A 110 -9.82 7.51 50.32
N THR A 111 -8.82 6.66 50.01
CA THR A 111 -7.45 7.08 49.68
C THR A 111 -7.02 6.68 48.28
N ARG A 112 -7.89 6.05 47.47
CA ARG A 112 -7.56 5.50 46.14
C ARG A 112 -6.90 6.55 45.24
N TYR A 113 -7.43 7.77 45.21
CA TYR A 113 -6.86 8.83 44.39
C TYR A 113 -5.44 9.19 44.87
N GLU A 114 -5.23 9.33 46.18
CA GLU A 114 -3.94 9.66 46.79
C GLU A 114 -2.90 8.56 46.56
N ASP A 115 -3.30 7.29 46.69
CA ASP A 115 -2.46 6.11 46.51
C ASP A 115 -2.05 5.90 45.04
N TYR A 116 -2.85 6.33 44.06
CA TYR A 116 -2.60 6.08 42.64
C TYR A 116 -2.06 7.30 41.88
N PHE A 117 -2.07 8.47 42.50
CA PHE A 117 -1.60 9.68 41.87
C PHE A 117 -0.05 9.75 41.86
N PRO A 118 0.61 9.86 40.70
CA PRO A 118 2.08 9.93 40.58
C PRO A 118 2.69 11.14 41.32
N GLN A 119 2.98 11.02 42.61
CA GLN A 119 3.28 12.16 43.49
C GLN A 119 4.54 12.95 43.10
N LYS A 120 5.53 12.34 42.43
CA LYS A 120 6.71 13.08 41.93
C LYS A 120 6.41 14.02 40.77
N THR A 121 5.25 13.89 40.12
CA THR A 121 4.74 14.85 39.13
C THR A 121 4.62 16.25 39.72
N LEU A 122 4.37 16.37 41.03
CA LEU A 122 4.20 17.65 41.72
C LEU A 122 5.46 18.52 41.64
N LYS A 123 6.65 17.93 41.45
CA LYS A 123 7.90 18.69 41.27
C LYS A 123 7.96 19.49 39.96
N TYR A 124 7.09 19.14 39.01
CA TYR A 124 6.98 19.76 37.69
C TYR A 124 5.75 20.69 37.61
N LEU A 125 5.05 20.90 38.73
CA LEU A 125 3.95 21.86 38.85
C LEU A 125 4.38 23.09 39.65
N PRO A 126 3.98 24.31 39.21
CA PRO A 126 4.09 25.49 40.06
C PRO A 126 3.28 25.32 41.35
N ALA A 127 3.82 25.80 42.48
CA ALA A 127 3.26 25.56 43.82
C ALA A 127 1.79 26.03 43.95
N GLU A 128 1.44 27.12 43.27
CA GLU A 128 0.08 27.69 43.23
C GLU A 128 -0.97 26.77 42.56
N ASN A 129 -0.55 25.73 41.83
CA ASN A 129 -1.43 24.78 41.17
C ASN A 129 -1.66 23.50 42.00
N ILE A 130 -1.03 23.38 43.18
CA ILE A 130 -1.17 22.25 44.10
C ILE A 130 -2.12 22.69 45.23
N PRO A 131 -3.25 21.99 45.47
CA PRO A 131 -4.12 22.32 46.59
C PRO A 131 -3.38 22.20 47.93
N GLU A 132 -3.56 23.17 48.83
CA GLU A 132 -2.88 23.20 50.14
C GLU A 132 -3.20 21.98 51.03
N ASP A 133 -4.36 21.36 50.80
CA ASP A 133 -4.88 20.18 51.48
C ASP A 133 -4.66 18.87 50.71
N ALA A 134 -3.95 18.90 49.58
CA ALA A 134 -3.72 17.70 48.78
C ALA A 134 -2.69 16.76 49.45
N HIS A 135 -3.13 15.54 49.76
CA HIS A 135 -2.28 14.46 50.23
C HIS A 135 -2.09 13.42 49.11
N PHE A 136 -0.85 12.98 48.91
CA PHE A 136 -0.49 12.00 47.88
C PHE A 136 0.41 10.93 48.49
N ASN A 137 0.20 9.67 48.12
CA ASN A 137 0.77 8.52 48.79
C ASN A 137 1.28 7.42 47.83
N ALA A 138 1.36 7.71 46.53
CA ALA A 138 1.77 6.73 45.53
C ALA A 138 3.16 6.14 45.72
N ASP A 139 4.14 6.92 46.22
CA ASP A 139 5.49 6.37 46.46
C ASP A 139 5.42 5.28 47.55
N ASN A 140 4.66 5.51 48.62
CA ASN A 140 4.47 4.54 49.69
C ASN A 140 3.63 3.35 49.23
N TYR A 141 2.61 3.56 48.40
CA TYR A 141 1.84 2.47 47.82
C TYR A 141 2.69 1.56 46.92
N LEU A 142 3.57 2.12 46.08
CA LEU A 142 4.50 1.33 45.28
C LEU A 142 5.56 0.64 46.14
N ARG A 143 6.06 1.30 47.19
CA ARG A 143 6.93 0.64 48.17
C ARG A 143 6.24 -0.52 48.86
N PHE A 144 4.98 -0.39 49.25
CA PHE A 144 4.18 -1.51 49.75
C PHE A 144 4.14 -2.68 48.76
N LEU A 145 3.89 -2.40 47.48
CA LEU A 145 3.86 -3.42 46.44
C LEU A 145 5.21 -4.14 46.27
N VAL A 146 6.31 -3.39 46.27
CA VAL A 146 7.66 -3.88 45.96
C VAL A 146 8.39 -4.46 47.18
N GLU A 147 8.24 -3.86 48.36
CA GLU A 147 8.97 -4.20 49.59
C GLU A 147 8.20 -5.20 50.46
N GLU A 148 6.87 -5.28 50.35
CA GLU A 148 6.05 -6.16 51.21
C GLU A 148 5.27 -7.21 50.41
N VAL A 149 4.45 -6.80 49.43
CA VAL A 149 3.59 -7.75 48.68
C VAL A 149 4.42 -8.68 47.80
N LYS A 150 5.29 -8.16 46.93
CA LYS A 150 6.10 -9.00 46.03
C LYS A 150 6.99 -10.00 46.79
N PRO A 151 7.75 -9.61 47.83
CA PRO A 151 8.55 -10.57 48.60
C PRO A 151 7.72 -11.63 49.30
N PHE A 152 6.51 -11.30 49.77
CA PHE A 152 5.57 -12.27 50.29
C PHE A 152 5.15 -13.27 49.21
N MET A 153 4.79 -12.80 48.00
CA MET A 153 4.42 -13.68 46.88
C MET A 153 5.59 -14.58 46.45
N ASP A 154 6.81 -14.05 46.39
CA ASP A 154 8.03 -14.78 46.03
C ASP A 154 8.46 -15.83 47.07
N LYS A 155 7.90 -15.75 48.29
CA LYS A 155 8.12 -16.69 49.39
C LYS A 155 7.04 -17.76 49.44
N GLU A 156 5.77 -17.36 49.34
CA GLU A 156 4.62 -18.26 49.50
C GLU A 156 4.27 -19.03 48.22
N TYR A 157 4.58 -18.48 47.05
CA TYR A 157 4.22 -19.06 45.74
C TYR A 157 5.44 -19.35 44.87
N SER A 158 5.28 -20.24 43.89
CA SER A 158 6.36 -20.60 42.97
C SER A 158 6.49 -19.60 41.82
N THR A 159 6.94 -18.39 42.13
CA THR A 159 7.10 -17.30 41.16
C THR A 159 8.44 -17.35 40.41
N ASN A 160 8.45 -16.85 39.18
CA ASN A 160 9.63 -16.36 38.48
C ASN A 160 10.02 -14.99 39.05
N LYS A 161 11.24 -14.87 39.56
CA LYS A 161 11.69 -13.65 40.28
C LYS A 161 12.33 -12.60 39.38
N GLY A 162 12.62 -12.96 38.13
CA GLY A 162 13.25 -12.08 37.14
C GLY A 162 12.35 -10.90 36.75
N VAL A 163 12.98 -9.81 36.34
CA VAL A 163 12.29 -8.58 35.94
C VAL A 163 11.38 -8.84 34.73
N GLU A 164 11.86 -9.64 33.78
CA GLU A 164 11.16 -10.07 32.57
C GLU A 164 9.90 -10.90 32.81
N HIS A 165 9.67 -11.36 34.05
CA HIS A 165 8.54 -12.20 34.45
C HIS A 165 7.60 -11.51 35.45
N THR A 166 7.86 -10.25 35.78
CA THR A 166 7.09 -9.49 36.77
C THR A 166 6.44 -8.27 36.10
N PHE A 167 5.12 -8.18 36.16
CA PHE A 167 4.33 -7.18 35.44
C PHE A 167 3.38 -6.43 36.36
N VAL A 168 2.97 -5.22 35.97
CA VAL A 168 2.00 -4.39 36.70
C VAL A 168 0.90 -3.87 35.77
N MET A 169 -0.35 -3.79 36.24
CA MET A 169 -1.47 -3.41 35.39
C MET A 169 -2.64 -2.78 36.14
N GLY A 170 -3.34 -1.86 35.47
CA GLY A 170 -4.61 -1.32 35.94
C GLY A 170 -5.32 -0.50 34.87
N SER A 171 -6.51 -0.01 35.19
CA SER A 171 -7.24 0.95 34.36
C SER A 171 -7.34 2.32 35.03
N SER A 172 -7.60 3.37 34.26
CA SER A 172 -7.87 4.70 34.81
C SER A 172 -6.68 5.19 35.66
N MET A 173 -6.92 5.59 36.91
CA MET A 173 -5.88 5.87 37.91
C MET A 173 -4.95 4.66 38.14
N GLY A 174 -5.47 3.44 38.09
CA GLY A 174 -4.70 2.18 38.13
C GLY A 174 -3.73 2.04 36.95
N GLY A 175 -4.13 2.49 35.75
CA GLY A 175 -3.23 2.55 34.59
C GLY A 175 -2.15 3.62 34.75
N LEU A 176 -2.51 4.75 35.36
CA LEU A 176 -1.58 5.84 35.65
C LEU A 176 -0.48 5.42 36.66
N ILE A 177 -0.88 4.76 37.76
CA ILE A 177 0.08 4.23 38.75
C ILE A 177 0.91 3.06 38.19
N SER A 178 0.38 2.28 37.26
CA SER A 178 1.16 1.23 36.56
C SER A 178 2.29 1.82 35.71
N LEU A 179 2.01 2.91 34.98
CA LEU A 179 3.03 3.63 34.22
C LEU A 179 4.06 4.30 35.15
N TYR A 180 3.61 4.82 36.29
CA TYR A 180 4.52 5.37 37.30
C TYR A 180 5.41 4.27 37.93
N ALA A 181 4.85 3.10 38.22
CA ALA A 181 5.54 1.96 38.81
C ALA A 181 6.72 1.48 37.95
N ILE A 182 6.54 1.40 36.62
CA ILE A 182 7.63 0.97 35.73
C ILE A 182 8.74 2.01 35.58
N CYS A 183 8.44 3.29 35.81
CA CYS A 183 9.45 4.36 35.84
C CYS A 183 10.23 4.37 37.16
N GLU A 184 9.55 4.13 38.27
CA GLU A 184 10.13 4.16 39.62
C GLU A 184 10.88 2.88 40.00
N TYR A 185 10.37 1.74 39.53
CA TYR A 185 10.94 0.42 39.81
C TYR A 185 11.22 -0.35 38.51
N PRO A 186 12.02 0.21 37.58
CA PRO A 186 12.32 -0.46 36.32
C PRO A 186 13.08 -1.77 36.56
N ASN A 187 13.78 -1.93 37.67
CA ASN A 187 14.48 -3.18 38.01
C ASN A 187 13.58 -4.25 38.63
N VAL A 188 12.30 -3.95 38.86
CA VAL A 188 11.32 -4.89 39.42
C VAL A 188 10.30 -5.30 38.38
N PHE A 189 9.73 -4.33 37.64
CA PHE A 189 8.71 -4.59 36.64
C PHE A 189 9.30 -4.63 35.23
N GLY A 190 9.12 -5.75 34.52
CA GLY A 190 9.50 -5.97 33.12
C GLY A 190 8.50 -5.38 32.13
N GLY A 191 7.27 -5.14 32.57
CA GLY A 191 6.27 -4.46 31.77
C GLY A 191 5.08 -3.93 32.55
N ALA A 192 4.38 -2.97 31.94
CA ALA A 192 3.19 -2.32 32.48
C ALA A 192 2.06 -2.27 31.45
N ALA A 193 0.81 -2.52 31.87
CA ALA A 193 -0.37 -2.31 31.04
C ALA A 193 -1.29 -1.24 31.63
N CYS A 194 -1.58 -0.22 30.83
CA CYS A 194 -2.24 1.01 31.25
C CYS A 194 -3.51 1.21 30.43
N LEU A 195 -4.63 0.67 30.92
CA LEU A 195 -5.90 0.70 30.19
C LEU A 195 -6.66 1.99 30.50
N SER A 196 -7.23 2.64 29.49
CA SER A 196 -7.95 3.92 29.64
C SER A 196 -7.21 4.85 30.61
N THR A 197 -5.93 5.08 30.37
CA THR A 197 -5.04 5.73 31.36
C THR A 197 -5.55 7.12 31.70
N HIS A 198 -5.73 7.42 33.00
CA HIS A 198 -6.27 8.71 33.45
C HIS A 198 -5.22 9.84 33.42
N VAL A 199 -4.58 10.04 32.26
CA VAL A 199 -3.57 11.08 31.99
C VAL A 199 -4.05 12.52 32.29
N PRO A 200 -5.34 12.89 32.18
CA PRO A 200 -5.79 14.22 32.60
C PRO A 200 -5.62 14.47 34.11
N MET A 201 -5.58 13.40 34.92
CA MET A 201 -5.34 13.45 36.36
C MET A 201 -6.39 14.25 37.17
N VAL A 202 -7.53 14.57 36.55
CA VAL A 202 -8.65 15.32 37.14
C VAL A 202 -9.99 14.65 36.82
N LEU A 203 -10.91 14.66 37.78
CA LEU A 203 -12.14 13.86 37.74
C LEU A 203 -13.39 14.59 37.18
N SER A 204 -13.25 15.52 36.21
CA SER A 204 -14.40 16.19 35.55
C SER A 204 -14.01 16.97 34.29
N ASN A 205 -14.97 17.22 33.40
CA ASN A 205 -14.81 17.92 32.11
C ASN A 205 -15.36 19.36 32.10
N ASP A 206 -15.60 19.98 33.26
CA ASP A 206 -16.00 21.40 33.31
C ASP A 206 -14.85 22.30 32.81
N LYS A 207 -15.18 23.47 32.24
CA LYS A 207 -14.26 24.41 31.59
C LYS A 207 -13.14 24.88 32.51
N ALA A 208 -13.40 25.03 33.81
CA ALA A 208 -12.40 25.38 34.82
C ALA A 208 -11.42 24.22 35.12
N ILE A 209 -11.82 22.98 34.85
CA ILE A 209 -11.07 21.77 35.16
C ILE A 209 -10.15 21.38 34.00
N LYS A 210 -10.48 21.81 32.77
CA LYS A 210 -9.61 21.64 31.59
C LYS A 210 -8.25 22.33 31.76
N GLU A 211 -8.22 23.58 32.22
CA GLU A 211 -6.95 24.29 32.45
C GLU A 211 -6.07 23.56 33.50
N LYS A 212 -6.71 22.97 34.51
CA LYS A 212 -6.02 22.13 35.50
C LYS A 212 -5.51 20.84 34.86
N ALA A 213 -6.30 20.15 34.05
CA ALA A 213 -5.88 18.96 33.30
C ALA A 213 -4.67 19.22 32.38
N ASP A 214 -4.67 20.35 31.68
CA ASP A 214 -3.57 20.76 30.80
C ASP A 214 -2.26 20.87 31.57
N LYS A 215 -2.28 21.56 32.73
CA LYS A 215 -1.10 21.74 33.60
C LYS A 215 -0.62 20.41 34.20
N TRP A 216 -1.55 19.60 34.72
CA TRP A 216 -1.22 18.36 35.43
C TRP A 216 -0.70 17.28 34.47
N SER A 217 -1.33 17.14 33.30
CA SER A 217 -0.83 16.25 32.25
C SER A 217 0.51 16.68 31.67
N ALA A 218 0.77 18.00 31.54
CA ALA A 218 2.06 18.52 31.11
C ALA A 218 3.17 18.17 32.11
N ALA A 219 2.93 18.43 33.40
CA ALA A 219 3.86 18.05 34.46
C ALA A 219 4.15 16.54 34.48
N PHE A 220 3.15 15.70 34.20
CA PHE A 220 3.35 14.25 34.12
C PHE A 220 4.20 13.86 32.90
N ARG A 221 3.98 14.51 31.75
CA ARG A 221 4.84 14.33 30.57
C ARG A 221 6.29 14.75 30.85
N ASP A 222 6.50 15.84 31.59
CA ASP A 222 7.85 16.29 31.95
C ASP A 222 8.54 15.27 32.87
N TYR A 223 7.83 14.78 33.89
CA TYR A 223 8.29 13.68 34.73
C TYR A 223 8.68 12.45 33.90
N LEU A 224 7.80 11.97 33.01
CA LEU A 224 8.07 10.81 32.15
C LEU A 224 9.24 11.05 31.21
N SER A 225 9.44 12.28 30.74
CA SER A 225 10.56 12.61 29.87
C SER A 225 11.92 12.33 30.53
N GLU A 226 12.00 12.40 31.85
CA GLU A 226 13.21 12.16 32.64
C GLU A 226 13.30 10.73 33.19
N HIS A 227 12.15 10.07 33.43
CA HIS A 227 12.10 8.83 34.21
C HIS A 227 11.68 7.58 33.42
N LEU A 228 11.30 7.73 32.14
CA LEU A 228 11.01 6.58 31.29
C LEU A 228 12.25 5.66 31.18
N PRO A 229 12.08 4.33 31.33
CA PRO A 229 13.19 3.40 31.13
C PRO A 229 13.64 3.39 29.66
N GLN A 230 14.78 2.75 29.38
CA GLN A 230 15.27 2.60 28.01
C GLN A 230 14.25 1.81 27.17
N SER A 231 13.95 2.29 25.96
CA SER A 231 12.82 1.82 25.15
C SER A 231 12.91 0.37 24.66
N ASN A 232 14.08 -0.25 24.72
CA ASN A 232 14.31 -1.65 24.40
C ASN A 232 14.36 -2.56 25.62
N SER A 233 14.17 -2.02 26.83
CA SER A 233 14.38 -2.76 28.08
C SER A 233 13.09 -3.27 28.71
N ARG A 234 11.95 -2.62 28.47
CA ARG A 234 10.67 -2.91 29.15
C ARG A 234 9.51 -2.89 28.18
N ARG A 235 8.40 -3.54 28.53
CA ARG A 235 7.17 -3.59 27.72
C ARG A 235 6.11 -2.64 28.28
N ILE A 236 5.58 -1.72 27.48
CA ILE A 236 4.49 -0.83 27.91
C ILE A 236 3.30 -0.97 26.97
N TYR A 237 2.17 -1.45 27.50
CA TYR A 237 0.89 -1.43 26.79
C TYR A 237 0.07 -0.23 27.26
N MET A 238 -0.49 0.52 26.32
CA MET A 238 -1.47 1.56 26.59
C MET A 238 -2.69 1.39 25.70
N ASP A 239 -3.86 1.72 26.23
CA ASP A 239 -5.05 1.92 25.40
C ASP A 239 -6.00 2.97 25.95
N ARG A 240 -6.97 3.33 25.11
CA ARG A 240 -8.18 4.06 25.48
C ARG A 240 -9.34 3.71 24.55
N GLY A 241 -10.55 3.92 25.03
CA GLY A 241 -11.73 4.07 24.19
C GLY A 241 -11.86 5.48 23.62
N ASP A 242 -13.06 5.80 23.13
CA ASP A 242 -13.44 7.13 22.65
C ASP A 242 -14.87 7.53 23.08
N ALA A 243 -15.53 6.73 23.92
CA ALA A 243 -16.85 7.02 24.48
C ALA A 243 -16.78 7.32 25.99
N THR A 244 -17.86 7.88 26.56
CA THR A 244 -17.99 8.22 27.99
C THR A 244 -16.85 9.14 28.48
N LEU A 245 -16.10 8.78 29.53
CA LEU A 245 -14.96 9.56 30.03
C LEU A 245 -13.75 9.50 29.10
N ASP A 246 -13.54 8.39 28.38
CA ASP A 246 -12.40 8.21 27.47
C ASP A 246 -12.43 9.17 26.27
N ALA A 247 -13.62 9.69 25.91
CA ALA A 247 -13.78 10.73 24.89
C ALA A 247 -12.98 12.02 25.21
N PHE A 248 -12.61 12.23 26.47
CA PHE A 248 -11.81 13.38 26.91
C PHE A 248 -10.30 13.14 26.89
N TYR A 249 -9.85 11.90 26.73
CA TYR A 249 -8.42 11.56 26.81
C TYR A 249 -7.58 11.85 25.56
N PRO A 250 -8.11 11.97 24.32
CA PRO A 250 -7.27 12.15 23.13
C PRO A 250 -6.23 13.27 23.25
N PRO A 251 -6.57 14.51 23.69
CA PRO A 251 -5.59 15.60 23.75
C PRO A 251 -4.37 15.30 24.64
N TYR A 252 -4.55 14.46 25.66
CA TYR A 252 -3.52 14.15 26.65
C TYR A 252 -2.77 12.87 26.33
N GLN A 253 -3.50 11.83 25.89
CA GLN A 253 -2.91 10.56 25.45
C GLN A 253 -2.09 10.76 24.17
N ASP A 254 -2.56 11.56 23.22
CA ASP A 254 -1.84 11.80 21.96
C ASP A 254 -0.50 12.53 22.20
N GLU A 255 -0.45 13.47 23.15
CA GLU A 255 0.80 14.14 23.55
C GLU A 255 1.76 13.20 24.31
N LEU A 256 1.21 12.29 25.10
CA LEU A 256 1.99 11.23 25.75
C LEU A 256 2.56 10.26 24.70
N ASP A 257 1.77 9.84 23.73
CA ASP A 257 2.22 8.97 22.64
C ASP A 257 3.32 9.64 21.79
N LYS A 258 3.21 10.95 21.55
CA LYS A 258 4.29 11.74 20.92
C LYS A 258 5.57 11.72 21.76
N LEU A 259 5.46 11.87 23.09
CA LEU A 259 6.62 11.77 23.99
C LEU A 259 7.26 10.37 23.91
N MET A 260 6.46 9.31 23.98
CA MET A 260 6.93 7.92 23.88
C MET A 260 7.71 7.70 22.57
N ARG A 261 7.15 8.11 21.42
CA ARG A 261 7.83 8.03 20.12
C ARG A 261 9.14 8.83 20.09
N ARG A 262 9.14 10.06 20.62
CA ARG A 262 10.37 10.89 20.73
C ARG A 262 11.45 10.24 21.59
N LYS A 263 11.06 9.43 22.58
CA LYS A 263 11.97 8.67 23.45
C LYS A 263 12.36 7.30 22.87
N GLY A 264 12.02 7.03 21.61
CA GLY A 264 12.44 5.83 20.90
C GLY A 264 11.61 4.58 21.21
N TRP A 265 10.40 4.74 21.77
CA TRP A 265 9.47 3.64 21.98
C TRP A 265 8.68 3.33 20.71
N SER A 266 8.61 2.05 20.36
CA SER A 266 7.87 1.52 19.21
C SER A 266 7.47 0.07 19.46
N GLU A 267 6.66 -0.49 18.57
CA GLU A 267 6.44 -1.93 18.53
C GLU A 267 7.77 -2.68 18.34
N PRO A 268 7.95 -3.87 18.96
CA PRO A 268 7.00 -4.58 19.81
C PRO A 268 7.07 -4.18 21.30
N MET A 269 7.92 -3.21 21.68
CA MET A 269 8.17 -2.87 23.09
C MET A 269 7.15 -1.90 23.67
N TRP A 270 6.44 -1.15 22.83
CA TRP A 270 5.31 -0.30 23.25
C TRP A 270 4.22 -0.24 22.19
N VAL A 271 2.97 -0.26 22.66
CA VAL A 271 1.77 -0.03 21.85
C VAL A 271 0.85 0.98 22.55
N SER A 272 0.15 1.78 21.77
CA SER A 272 -0.96 2.63 22.21
C SER A 272 -2.14 2.42 21.26
N LYS A 273 -3.24 1.85 21.76
CA LYS A 273 -4.42 1.47 20.95
C LYS A 273 -5.63 2.35 21.25
N VAL A 274 -6.44 2.59 20.23
CA VAL A 274 -7.75 3.24 20.34
C VAL A 274 -8.84 2.25 19.97
N PHE A 275 -9.83 2.08 20.84
CA PHE A 275 -10.98 1.19 20.63
C PHE A 275 -12.25 2.01 20.41
N GLN A 276 -12.69 2.11 19.16
CA GLN A 276 -13.87 2.89 18.79
C GLN A 276 -15.14 2.35 19.44
N GLY A 277 -15.97 3.27 19.96
CA GLY A 277 -17.22 2.99 20.67
C GLY A 277 -17.03 2.49 22.11
N ALA A 278 -15.80 2.25 22.58
CA ALA A 278 -15.56 1.71 23.91
C ALA A 278 -15.55 2.83 24.97
N GLY A 279 -16.15 2.56 26.13
CA GLY A 279 -16.22 3.46 27.27
C GLY A 279 -15.14 3.23 28.34
N HIS A 280 -15.25 4.01 29.42
CA HIS A 280 -14.43 3.99 30.62
C HIS A 280 -15.12 3.19 31.73
N LEU A 281 -15.40 1.91 31.46
CA LEU A 281 -16.19 1.01 32.30
C LEU A 281 -15.58 -0.40 32.30
N GLU A 282 -15.81 -1.17 33.37
CA GLU A 282 -15.27 -2.52 33.56
C GLU A 282 -15.66 -3.48 32.44
N GLU A 283 -16.92 -3.43 31.97
CA GLU A 283 -17.40 -4.27 30.87
C GLU A 283 -16.61 -4.04 29.57
N ASP A 284 -16.24 -2.79 29.29
CA ASP A 284 -15.48 -2.46 28.08
C ASP A 284 -13.99 -2.76 28.22
N TRP A 285 -13.43 -2.69 29.43
CA TRP A 285 -12.07 -3.19 29.70
C TRP A 285 -12.02 -4.72 29.53
N ARG A 286 -13.01 -5.45 30.06
CA ARG A 286 -13.15 -6.91 29.91
C ARG A 286 -13.11 -7.35 28.45
N LYS A 287 -13.86 -6.67 27.56
CA LYS A 287 -13.92 -6.99 26.12
C LYS A 287 -12.57 -6.91 25.41
N ARG A 288 -11.64 -6.10 25.91
CA ARG A 288 -10.31 -5.87 25.29
C ARG A 288 -9.14 -6.40 26.11
N LEU A 289 -9.42 -7.10 27.21
CA LEU A 289 -8.45 -7.53 28.21
C LEU A 289 -7.41 -8.52 27.68
N ASP A 290 -7.72 -9.23 26.60
CA ASP A 290 -6.79 -10.16 25.96
C ASP A 290 -5.57 -9.45 25.34
N ASN A 291 -5.73 -8.21 24.87
CA ASN A 291 -4.66 -7.41 24.26
C ASN A 291 -3.49 -7.13 25.22
N PRO A 292 -3.69 -6.47 26.38
CA PRO A 292 -2.61 -6.20 27.33
C PRO A 292 -1.99 -7.49 27.89
N LEU A 293 -2.80 -8.52 28.16
CA LEU A 293 -2.32 -9.78 28.69
C LEU A 293 -1.38 -10.51 27.71
N GLN A 294 -1.74 -10.57 26.42
CA GLN A 294 -0.87 -11.13 25.39
C GLN A 294 0.35 -10.26 25.11
N PHE A 295 0.22 -8.93 25.21
CA PHE A 295 1.37 -8.05 25.03
C PHE A 295 2.43 -8.25 26.12
N LEU A 296 1.99 -8.35 27.38
CA LEU A 296 2.90 -8.53 28.51
C LEU A 296 3.44 -9.96 28.58
N MET A 297 2.54 -10.94 28.55
CA MET A 297 2.82 -12.35 28.89
C MET A 297 2.66 -13.30 27.69
N GLY A 298 2.52 -12.80 26.47
CA GLY A 298 2.37 -13.64 25.28
C GLY A 298 3.51 -14.65 25.17
N ASN A 299 3.15 -15.91 24.89
CA ASN A 299 4.16 -16.93 24.57
C ASN A 299 5.06 -16.37 23.47
N GLU A 300 6.39 -16.52 23.59
CA GLU A 300 7.28 -16.26 22.46
C GLU A 300 6.67 -17.00 21.25
N LYS A 301 6.25 -16.26 20.22
CA LYS A 301 5.65 -16.85 19.01
C LYS A 301 6.54 -18.02 18.63
N MET A 302 5.96 -19.23 18.44
CA MET A 302 6.74 -20.38 17.97
C MET A 302 7.63 -19.90 16.81
N GLU A 303 8.95 -19.96 17.02
CA GLU A 303 9.90 -19.53 16.01
C GLU A 303 9.62 -20.38 14.75
N LYS A 304 9.29 -19.72 13.64
CA LYS A 304 8.95 -20.35 12.37
C LYS A 304 9.39 -19.47 11.22
N VAL A 305 9.72 -20.09 10.11
CA VAL A 305 9.87 -19.39 8.83
C VAL A 305 8.46 -19.14 8.30
N GLU A 306 8.05 -17.89 8.18
CA GLU A 306 6.72 -17.50 7.72
C GLU A 306 6.67 -17.33 6.21
N ARG A 307 7.70 -16.69 5.64
CA ARG A 307 7.75 -16.37 4.21
C ARG A 307 9.20 -16.39 3.71
N VAL A 308 9.38 -16.80 2.46
CA VAL A 308 10.64 -16.66 1.71
C VAL A 308 10.31 -16.05 0.37
N GLU A 309 10.99 -14.97 0.02
CA GLU A 309 10.79 -14.24 -1.23
C GLU A 309 12.08 -14.15 -2.05
N PRO A 310 12.06 -14.48 -3.35
CA PRO A 310 10.95 -15.10 -4.08
C PRO A 310 10.62 -16.51 -3.54
N ALA A 311 9.36 -16.94 -3.62
CA ALA A 311 8.89 -18.22 -3.05
C ALA A 311 9.52 -19.47 -3.70
N PHE A 312 9.94 -19.32 -4.96
CA PHE A 312 10.73 -20.28 -5.73
C PHE A 312 11.49 -19.50 -6.82
N TRP A 313 12.43 -20.15 -7.49
CA TRP A 313 13.20 -19.54 -8.59
C TRP A 313 13.45 -20.53 -9.73
N TRP A 314 14.24 -20.17 -10.74
CA TRP A 314 14.56 -21.02 -11.89
C TRP A 314 16.06 -21.29 -12.01
N CYS A 315 16.41 -22.47 -12.51
CA CYS A 315 17.77 -22.76 -12.96
C CYS A 315 18.05 -22.10 -14.33
N GLY A 316 19.33 -21.88 -14.64
CA GLY A 316 19.72 -21.40 -15.98
C GLY A 316 19.49 -19.91 -16.25
N MET A 317 19.23 -19.11 -15.22
CA MET A 317 19.26 -17.64 -15.31
C MET A 317 20.68 -17.15 -15.63
N LYS A 318 20.81 -16.06 -16.40
CA LYS A 318 22.11 -15.47 -16.73
C LYS A 318 22.78 -14.88 -15.49
N ASN A 319 22.01 -14.17 -14.67
CA ASN A 319 22.44 -13.80 -13.33
C ASN A 319 22.27 -15.01 -12.40
N THR A 320 23.38 -15.61 -11.97
CA THR A 320 23.37 -16.81 -11.12
C THR A 320 23.30 -16.50 -9.63
N GLN A 321 23.27 -15.23 -9.24
CA GLN A 321 23.09 -14.83 -7.85
C GLN A 321 21.59 -14.69 -7.54
N LEU A 322 21.14 -15.33 -6.47
CA LEU A 322 19.75 -15.28 -5.98
C LEU A 322 19.73 -14.77 -4.54
N GLN A 323 19.10 -13.62 -4.32
CA GLN A 323 18.75 -13.10 -3.01
C GLN A 323 17.46 -13.77 -2.53
N LEU A 324 17.46 -14.38 -1.35
CA LEU A 324 16.26 -14.81 -0.64
C LEU A 324 16.04 -13.89 0.56
N MET A 325 14.87 -13.25 0.63
CA MET A 325 14.39 -12.54 1.80
C MET A 325 13.55 -13.50 2.64
N VAL A 326 14.11 -13.93 3.77
CA VAL A 326 13.44 -14.83 4.70
C VAL A 326 12.82 -14.01 5.82
N TYR A 327 11.52 -14.15 6.01
CA TYR A 327 10.77 -13.54 7.10
C TYR A 327 10.25 -14.61 8.07
N GLY A 328 10.44 -14.39 9.36
CA GLY A 328 9.97 -15.28 10.41
C GLY A 328 10.46 -14.86 11.79
N THR A 329 9.73 -15.24 12.84
CA THR A 329 10.04 -14.83 14.21
C THR A 329 11.50 -15.15 14.58
N ASN A 330 12.27 -14.11 14.93
CA ASN A 330 13.68 -14.18 15.33
C ASN A 330 14.62 -14.89 14.32
N ILE A 331 14.23 -14.99 13.04
CA ILE A 331 14.99 -15.74 12.03
C ILE A 331 16.42 -15.22 11.84
N ALA A 332 16.67 -13.94 12.13
CA ALA A 332 18.01 -13.31 12.11
C ALA A 332 19.01 -14.00 13.07
N THR A 333 18.51 -14.68 14.11
CA THR A 333 19.32 -15.39 15.11
C THR A 333 19.67 -16.83 14.70
N TYR A 334 19.15 -17.30 13.57
CA TYR A 334 19.38 -18.65 13.07
C TYR A 334 20.48 -18.69 12.01
N LYS A 335 21.25 -19.79 11.99
CA LYS A 335 22.21 -20.08 10.93
C LYS A 335 21.57 -20.92 9.82
N PRO A 336 21.49 -20.44 8.57
CA PRO A 336 20.96 -21.22 7.45
C PRO A 336 22.00 -22.24 6.96
N VAL A 337 21.52 -23.41 6.55
CA VAL A 337 22.27 -24.51 5.96
C VAL A 337 21.52 -25.00 4.72
N ILE A 338 22.17 -24.93 3.56
CA ILE A 338 21.61 -25.39 2.29
C ILE A 338 21.91 -26.89 2.14
N ASN A 339 20.88 -27.73 2.18
CA ASN A 339 21.03 -29.17 1.98
C ASN A 339 20.94 -29.54 0.50
N GLN A 340 21.85 -28.96 -0.29
CA GLN A 340 21.99 -29.23 -1.71
C GLN A 340 23.40 -28.89 -2.18
N THR A 341 24.05 -29.80 -2.91
CA THR A 341 25.49 -29.68 -3.23
C THR A 341 25.79 -28.71 -4.37
N ASN A 342 24.83 -28.50 -5.26
CA ASN A 342 24.96 -27.64 -6.42
C ASN A 342 24.32 -26.24 -6.27
N VAL A 343 23.89 -25.89 -5.05
CA VAL A 343 23.44 -24.55 -4.65
C VAL A 343 24.36 -24.06 -3.54
N VAL A 344 25.07 -22.95 -3.76
CA VAL A 344 26.08 -22.47 -2.83
C VAL A 344 25.57 -21.24 -2.07
N LEU A 345 25.48 -21.32 -0.75
CA LEU A 345 25.24 -20.13 0.09
C LEU A 345 26.50 -19.26 0.13
N LYS A 346 26.44 -18.06 -0.44
CA LYS A 346 27.56 -17.10 -0.51
C LYS A 346 27.63 -16.23 0.73
N SER A 347 26.50 -15.68 1.17
CA SER A 347 26.45 -14.83 2.34
C SER A 347 25.09 -14.85 3.01
N VAL A 348 25.09 -14.43 4.28
CA VAL A 348 23.94 -14.37 5.16
C VAL A 348 23.98 -13.00 5.83
N HIS A 349 22.90 -12.24 5.74
CA HIS A 349 22.80 -10.91 6.30
C HIS A 349 21.58 -10.83 7.22
N PRO A 350 21.78 -10.92 8.54
CA PRO A 350 20.76 -10.55 9.51
C PRO A 350 20.41 -9.08 9.33
N MET A 351 19.12 -8.76 9.32
CA MET A 351 18.66 -7.38 9.20
C MET A 351 18.55 -6.71 10.58
N GLU A 352 18.21 -5.41 10.63
CA GLU A 352 18.03 -4.70 11.90
C GLU A 352 16.82 -5.23 12.67
N SER A 353 15.75 -5.57 11.95
CA SER A 353 14.67 -6.37 12.54
C SER A 353 15.13 -7.82 12.71
N PRO A 354 14.94 -8.42 13.91
CA PRO A 354 15.31 -9.81 14.16
C PRO A 354 14.47 -10.80 13.35
N ASN A 355 13.40 -10.35 12.71
CA ASN A 355 12.48 -11.20 11.96
C ASN A 355 12.84 -11.32 10.47
N TYR A 356 13.92 -10.70 10.01
CA TYR A 356 14.39 -10.84 8.63
C TYR A 356 15.83 -11.35 8.53
N LEU A 357 16.04 -12.21 7.54
CA LEU A 357 17.35 -12.74 7.17
C LEU A 357 17.46 -12.77 5.65
N ILE A 358 18.46 -12.08 5.10
CA ILE A 358 18.76 -12.11 3.66
C ILE A 358 19.81 -13.18 3.40
N LEU A 359 19.57 -14.06 2.43
CA LEU A 359 20.51 -15.07 1.95
C LEU A 359 20.90 -14.74 0.51
N TYR A 360 22.19 -14.79 0.19
CA TYR A 360 22.62 -14.81 -1.21
C TYR A 360 23.09 -16.20 -1.58
N LEU A 361 22.44 -16.79 -2.58
CA LEU A 361 22.77 -18.08 -3.16
C LEU A 361 23.44 -17.88 -4.52
N ASP A 362 24.33 -18.79 -4.87
CA ASP A 362 24.85 -18.97 -6.24
C ASP A 362 24.30 -20.28 -6.80
N ILE A 363 23.49 -20.14 -7.83
CA ILE A 363 22.74 -21.23 -8.47
C ILE A 363 23.32 -21.62 -9.83
N LYS A 364 24.57 -21.22 -10.14
CA LYS A 364 25.21 -21.48 -11.44
C LYS A 364 25.17 -22.94 -11.89
N ASN A 365 25.34 -23.87 -10.94
CA ASN A 365 25.36 -25.32 -11.20
C ASN A 365 24.06 -26.01 -10.75
N ALA A 366 23.06 -25.24 -10.30
CA ALA A 366 21.83 -25.78 -9.78
C ALA A 366 21.08 -26.59 -10.85
N GLN A 367 20.31 -27.57 -10.39
CA GLN A 367 19.45 -28.41 -11.22
C GLN A 367 18.01 -28.25 -10.74
N PRO A 368 17.01 -28.35 -11.63
CA PRO A 368 15.62 -28.29 -11.23
C PRO A 368 15.29 -29.32 -10.14
N GLY A 369 14.56 -28.87 -9.12
CA GLY A 369 14.17 -29.71 -7.99
C GLY A 369 13.95 -28.93 -6.70
N LYS A 370 13.50 -29.66 -5.68
CA LYS A 370 13.29 -29.15 -4.32
C LYS A 370 14.47 -29.51 -3.43
N PHE A 371 14.88 -28.59 -2.58
CA PHE A 371 15.86 -28.83 -1.53
C PHE A 371 15.46 -28.16 -0.23
N SER A 372 16.09 -28.56 0.87
CA SER A 372 15.80 -27.96 2.17
C SER A 372 16.82 -26.90 2.55
N ILE A 373 16.31 -25.81 3.12
CA ILE A 373 17.07 -24.79 3.84
C ILE A 373 16.76 -25.03 5.32
N ASP A 374 17.77 -25.51 6.05
CA ASP A 374 17.66 -25.71 7.49
C ASP A 374 18.19 -24.48 8.22
N PHE A 375 17.38 -23.89 9.09
CA PHE A 375 17.77 -22.79 9.96
C PHE A 375 18.05 -23.36 11.34
N VAL A 376 19.30 -23.23 11.82
CA VAL A 376 19.77 -23.88 13.06
C VAL A 376 20.17 -22.84 14.12
N LYS A 377 19.64 -22.99 15.34
CA LYS A 377 19.95 -22.18 16.53
C LYS A 377 20.05 -23.08 17.75
N GLY A 378 21.27 -23.46 18.14
CA GLY A 378 21.48 -24.42 19.23
C GLY A 378 20.81 -25.77 18.93
N LYS A 379 19.81 -26.15 19.74
CA LYS A 379 19.00 -27.36 19.52
C LYS A 379 17.76 -27.12 18.64
N ASN A 380 17.40 -25.85 18.41
CA ASN A 380 16.25 -25.50 17.58
C ASN A 380 16.63 -25.60 16.10
N LYS A 381 15.73 -26.19 15.31
CA LYS A 381 15.89 -26.37 13.88
C LYS A 381 14.57 -26.09 13.18
N LEU A 382 14.55 -25.08 12.31
CA LEU A 382 13.44 -24.79 11.42
C LEU A 382 13.81 -25.27 10.02
N LYS A 383 12.85 -25.86 9.31
CA LYS A 383 13.07 -26.40 7.96
C LYS A 383 12.15 -25.69 6.98
N TYR A 384 12.73 -25.20 5.88
CA TYR A 384 11.98 -24.67 4.74
C TYR A 384 12.34 -25.48 3.48
N ILE A 385 11.35 -25.80 2.65
CA ILE A 385 11.56 -26.49 1.37
C ILE A 385 11.53 -25.44 0.27
N TYR A 386 12.65 -25.22 -0.40
CA TYR A 386 12.79 -24.29 -1.50
C TYR A 386 12.82 -25.03 -2.84
N GLU A 387 12.29 -24.42 -3.88
CA GLU A 387 12.18 -25.01 -5.22
C GLU A 387 12.95 -24.17 -6.25
N LEU A 388 13.77 -24.85 -7.06
CA LEU A 388 14.29 -24.32 -8.31
C LEU A 388 13.62 -25.04 -9.47
N LYS A 389 12.94 -24.31 -10.32
CA LYS A 389 12.20 -24.83 -11.47
C LYS A 389 13.07 -24.88 -12.72
N GLU A 390 12.62 -25.67 -13.68
CA GLU A 390 13.12 -25.61 -15.06
C GLU A 390 12.43 -24.44 -15.78
N ARG A 391 13.19 -23.69 -16.61
CA ARG A 391 12.65 -22.59 -17.40
C ARG A 391 11.82 -23.11 -18.57
N GLN A 392 10.74 -22.41 -18.87
CA GLN A 392 9.94 -22.64 -20.08
C GLN A 392 10.52 -21.79 -21.21
N GLY A 393 11.48 -22.34 -21.96
CA GLY A 393 12.15 -21.65 -23.06
C GLY A 393 13.35 -20.80 -22.64
N LYS A 394 13.89 -20.03 -23.60
CA LYS A 394 15.03 -19.13 -23.38
C LYS A 394 14.54 -17.69 -23.17
N GLY A 395 15.39 -16.87 -22.57
CA GLY A 395 15.06 -15.45 -22.36
C GLY A 395 14.85 -14.68 -23.67
N GLU A 396 15.54 -15.06 -24.74
CA GLU A 396 15.38 -14.49 -26.08
C GLU A 396 14.00 -14.77 -26.70
N ASP A 397 13.29 -15.80 -26.21
CA ASP A 397 11.96 -16.18 -26.71
C ASP A 397 10.86 -15.27 -26.14
N LYS A 398 11.17 -14.45 -25.12
CA LYS A 398 10.24 -13.46 -24.53
C LYS A 398 10.16 -12.23 -25.45
N ILE A 399 9.28 -12.30 -26.44
CA ILE A 399 9.08 -11.21 -27.40
C ILE A 399 8.22 -10.10 -26.79
N GLY A 400 8.79 -8.92 -26.73
CA GLY A 400 8.18 -7.70 -26.22
C GLY A 400 7.09 -7.13 -27.13
N PHE A 401 6.30 -6.19 -26.60
CA PHE A 401 5.48 -5.32 -27.44
C PHE A 401 6.35 -4.35 -28.26
N ASP A 402 5.95 -4.03 -29.49
CA ASP A 402 6.66 -3.10 -30.38
C ASP A 402 5.68 -2.28 -31.25
N SER A 403 6.18 -1.53 -32.23
CA SER A 403 5.35 -0.68 -33.10
C SER A 403 4.36 -1.43 -33.98
N SER A 404 4.45 -2.76 -34.10
CA SER A 404 3.43 -3.57 -34.75
C SER A 404 2.21 -3.81 -33.88
N ASP A 405 2.33 -3.62 -32.57
CA ASP A 405 1.25 -3.86 -31.62
C ASP A 405 0.29 -2.69 -31.47
N VAL A 406 -0.89 -2.99 -30.92
CA VAL A 406 -1.81 -2.03 -30.34
C VAL A 406 -2.03 -2.43 -28.88
N VAL A 407 -1.61 -1.55 -27.98
CA VAL A 407 -1.72 -1.75 -26.52
C VAL A 407 -3.07 -1.25 -26.04
N TYR A 408 -3.87 -2.11 -25.42
CA TYR A 408 -5.15 -1.76 -24.82
C TYR A 408 -5.00 -1.71 -23.30
N LEU A 409 -5.11 -0.52 -22.73
CA LEU A 409 -5.10 -0.27 -21.29
C LEU A 409 -6.50 -0.50 -20.71
N LEU A 410 -6.59 -1.33 -19.68
CA LEU A 410 -7.79 -1.50 -18.88
C LEU A 410 -7.49 -1.51 -17.37
N MET A 411 -8.51 -1.18 -16.57
CA MET A 411 -8.46 -1.32 -15.12
C MET A 411 -9.26 -2.57 -14.73
N PRO A 412 -8.63 -3.59 -14.12
CA PRO A 412 -9.32 -4.83 -13.77
C PRO A 412 -10.62 -4.60 -13.01
N ASP A 413 -10.58 -3.79 -11.93
CA ASP A 413 -11.74 -3.47 -11.08
C ASP A 413 -12.91 -2.79 -11.82
N ARG A 414 -12.65 -2.18 -13.00
CA ARG A 414 -13.61 -1.36 -13.76
C ARG A 414 -14.01 -1.96 -15.11
N PHE A 415 -13.44 -3.11 -15.48
CA PHE A 415 -13.64 -3.68 -16.82
C PHE A 415 -14.77 -4.72 -16.85
N ALA A 416 -14.72 -5.76 -16.04
CA ALA A 416 -15.81 -6.74 -15.94
C ALA A 416 -15.64 -7.58 -14.68
N ASN A 417 -16.74 -7.85 -13.98
CA ASN A 417 -16.84 -8.74 -12.83
C ASN A 417 -17.23 -10.13 -13.32
N GLY A 418 -16.25 -11.03 -13.45
CA GLY A 418 -16.45 -12.40 -13.89
C GLY A 418 -16.69 -13.40 -12.75
N ASP A 419 -16.36 -13.04 -11.50
CA ASP A 419 -16.52 -13.86 -10.31
C ASP A 419 -16.86 -13.01 -9.06
N GLU A 420 -18.16 -12.77 -8.87
CA GLU A 420 -18.73 -12.06 -7.70
C GLU A 420 -18.34 -12.67 -6.34
N SER A 421 -17.80 -13.90 -6.31
CA SER A 421 -17.38 -14.56 -5.06
C SER A 421 -16.10 -13.98 -4.46
N ASN A 422 -15.28 -13.31 -5.27
CA ASN A 422 -14.02 -12.68 -4.83
C ASN A 422 -14.18 -11.21 -4.42
N ASP A 423 -15.31 -10.56 -4.74
CA ASP A 423 -15.59 -9.16 -4.40
C ASP A 423 -15.47 -8.87 -2.89
N ARG A 424 -16.10 -9.72 -2.07
CA ARG A 424 -16.29 -9.51 -0.62
C ARG A 424 -15.66 -10.63 0.19
N ILE A 425 -14.33 -10.75 0.08
CA ILE A 425 -13.53 -11.66 0.89
C ILE A 425 -12.97 -11.00 2.15
N LYS A 426 -12.57 -11.82 3.12
CA LYS A 426 -11.91 -11.35 4.35
C LYS A 426 -10.46 -10.95 4.04
N MET A 427 -10.20 -9.65 4.04
CA MET A 427 -8.85 -9.06 3.99
C MET A 427 -8.36 -8.67 5.40
N LYS A 428 -7.10 -8.24 5.53
CA LYS A 428 -6.56 -7.82 6.84
C LYS A 428 -7.11 -6.45 7.24
N TYR A 429 -7.28 -5.55 6.27
CA TYR A 429 -7.86 -4.23 6.49
C TYR A 429 -9.28 -4.17 5.91
N PRO A 430 -10.20 -3.43 6.56
CA PRO A 430 -11.54 -3.24 6.02
C PRO A 430 -11.48 -2.43 4.72
N TYR A 431 -12.35 -2.77 3.77
CA TYR A 431 -12.52 -2.07 2.49
C TYR A 431 -13.99 -2.10 2.08
N THR A 432 -14.34 -1.25 1.12
CA THR A 432 -15.72 -1.12 0.62
C THR A 432 -15.81 -1.60 -0.83
N VAL A 433 -16.80 -2.44 -1.10
CA VAL A 433 -17.30 -2.71 -2.46
C VAL A 433 -18.62 -1.99 -2.61
N ASN A 434 -18.65 -0.98 -3.46
CA ASN A 434 -19.83 -0.16 -3.72
C ASN A 434 -19.74 0.49 -5.10
N ARG A 435 -20.48 -0.04 -6.06
CA ARG A 435 -20.49 0.43 -7.46
C ARG A 435 -21.03 1.86 -7.63
N GLU A 436 -21.81 2.35 -6.67
CA GLU A 436 -22.32 3.73 -6.67
C GLU A 436 -21.29 4.74 -6.16
N ASP A 437 -20.20 4.28 -5.55
CA ASP A 437 -19.09 5.11 -5.10
C ASP A 437 -17.91 4.94 -6.06
N ILE A 438 -17.70 5.95 -6.90
CA ILE A 438 -16.67 5.98 -7.95
C ILE A 438 -15.24 5.73 -7.46
N ASN A 439 -14.99 5.85 -6.15
CA ASN A 439 -13.68 5.65 -5.51
C ASN A 439 -13.60 4.36 -4.68
N ALA A 440 -14.69 3.60 -4.58
CA ALA A 440 -14.69 2.27 -4.00
C ALA A 440 -14.26 1.22 -5.03
N ARG A 441 -14.16 -0.03 -4.56
CA ARG A 441 -14.04 -1.18 -5.45
C ARG A 441 -15.39 -1.51 -6.09
N HIS A 442 -15.37 -1.87 -7.36
CA HIS A 442 -16.57 -2.22 -8.11
C HIS A 442 -16.66 -3.73 -8.42
N GLY A 443 -15.57 -4.48 -8.23
CA GLY A 443 -15.58 -5.95 -8.32
C GLY A 443 -15.13 -6.51 -9.66
N GLY A 444 -14.64 -5.68 -10.59
CA GLY A 444 -14.04 -6.21 -11.80
C GLY A 444 -12.77 -7.04 -11.51
N ASP A 445 -12.53 -8.10 -12.27
CA ASP A 445 -11.53 -9.11 -11.95
C ASP A 445 -10.88 -9.77 -13.18
N LEU A 446 -9.92 -10.67 -12.95
CA LEU A 446 -9.19 -11.38 -14.02
C LEU A 446 -10.12 -12.31 -14.82
N ALA A 447 -11.12 -12.90 -14.17
CA ALA A 447 -12.10 -13.75 -14.82
C ALA A 447 -12.94 -12.96 -15.83
N GLY A 448 -13.37 -11.75 -15.49
CA GLY A 448 -14.09 -10.85 -16.37
C GLY A 448 -13.25 -10.44 -17.58
N ILE A 449 -11.96 -10.12 -17.38
CA ILE A 449 -11.04 -9.86 -18.50
C ILE A 449 -10.97 -11.06 -19.44
N MET A 450 -10.77 -12.27 -18.90
CA MET A 450 -10.70 -13.51 -19.69
C MET A 450 -11.99 -13.77 -20.50
N GLN A 451 -13.15 -13.53 -19.90
CA GLN A 451 -14.47 -13.71 -20.56
C GLN A 451 -14.65 -12.77 -21.76
N HIS A 452 -13.96 -11.63 -21.80
CA HIS A 452 -14.08 -10.63 -22.86
C HIS A 452 -12.85 -10.56 -23.80
N LEU A 453 -11.95 -11.54 -23.77
CA LEU A 453 -10.81 -11.59 -24.71
C LEU A 453 -11.25 -11.70 -26.18
N ASP A 454 -12.37 -12.37 -26.46
CA ASP A 454 -12.89 -12.48 -27.83
C ASP A 454 -13.38 -11.13 -28.36
N TYR A 455 -13.94 -10.28 -27.49
CA TYR A 455 -14.29 -8.89 -27.84
C TYR A 455 -13.03 -8.11 -28.24
N LEU A 456 -11.97 -8.18 -27.43
CA LEU A 456 -10.70 -7.47 -27.65
C LEU A 456 -9.95 -7.95 -28.90
N ASP A 457 -9.87 -9.26 -29.13
CA ASP A 457 -9.26 -9.81 -30.36
C ASP A 457 -10.08 -9.42 -31.60
N SER A 458 -11.42 -9.47 -31.52
CA SER A 458 -12.28 -9.05 -32.62
C SER A 458 -12.12 -7.56 -32.97
N LEU A 459 -11.84 -6.71 -31.98
CA LEU A 459 -11.55 -5.29 -32.17
C LEU A 459 -10.21 -5.09 -32.89
N GLY A 460 -9.23 -5.97 -32.66
CA GLY A 460 -7.90 -5.92 -33.27
C GLY A 460 -6.79 -5.56 -32.29
N VAL A 461 -7.04 -5.71 -30.99
CA VAL A 461 -6.02 -5.55 -29.93
C VAL A 461 -4.96 -6.65 -30.06
N THR A 462 -3.69 -6.32 -29.85
CA THR A 462 -2.59 -7.30 -29.86
C THR A 462 -1.80 -7.34 -28.56
N ALA A 463 -1.99 -6.36 -27.67
CA ALA A 463 -1.41 -6.36 -26.34
C ALA A 463 -2.39 -5.78 -25.33
N ILE A 464 -2.46 -6.35 -24.12
CA ILE A 464 -3.22 -5.79 -22.99
C ILE A 464 -2.24 -5.34 -21.93
N TRP A 465 -2.43 -4.11 -21.48
CA TRP A 465 -1.82 -3.56 -20.27
C TRP A 465 -2.94 -3.42 -19.24
N THR A 466 -2.80 -4.10 -18.09
CA THR A 466 -3.68 -3.88 -16.95
C THR A 466 -3.01 -2.89 -16.00
N THR A 467 -3.76 -1.98 -15.36
CA THR A 467 -3.25 -1.32 -14.13
C THR A 467 -2.81 -2.38 -13.09
N PRO A 468 -2.05 -2.02 -12.03
CA PRO A 468 -1.43 -3.02 -11.18
C PRO A 468 -2.44 -4.01 -10.57
N VAL A 469 -2.08 -5.29 -10.62
CA VAL A 469 -2.88 -6.43 -10.14
C VAL A 469 -2.36 -7.03 -8.84
N LEU A 470 -1.22 -6.55 -8.34
CA LEU A 470 -0.63 -6.99 -7.08
C LEU A 470 -1.50 -6.56 -5.89
N GLU A 471 -1.45 -7.33 -4.80
CA GLU A 471 -2.27 -7.10 -3.61
C GLU A 471 -2.14 -5.65 -3.13
N ASN A 472 -3.29 -5.00 -2.95
CA ASN A 472 -3.39 -3.66 -2.43
C ASN A 472 -4.40 -3.65 -1.27
N ASP A 473 -4.00 -4.19 -0.12
CA ASP A 473 -4.82 -4.28 1.11
C ASP A 473 -4.86 -2.94 1.88
N MET A 474 -5.23 -1.88 1.14
CA MET A 474 -5.45 -0.53 1.65
C MET A 474 -6.97 -0.31 1.86
N GLY A 475 -7.32 0.47 2.87
CA GLY A 475 -8.73 0.73 3.19
C GLY A 475 -9.44 1.62 2.17
N GLU A 476 -8.73 2.62 1.64
CA GLU A 476 -9.20 3.55 0.61
C GLU A 476 -8.28 3.44 -0.63
N GLY A 477 -8.83 3.67 -1.82
CA GLY A 477 -8.08 3.66 -3.07
C GLY A 477 -7.62 2.28 -3.56
N SER A 478 -7.88 1.18 -2.84
CA SER A 478 -7.36 -0.15 -3.22
C SER A 478 -7.70 -0.61 -4.65
N TYR A 479 -8.78 -0.10 -5.26
CA TYR A 479 -9.20 -0.44 -6.61
C TYR A 479 -8.16 -0.10 -7.70
N HIS A 480 -7.31 0.91 -7.49
CA HIS A 480 -6.38 1.38 -8.51
C HIS A 480 -5.09 0.55 -8.59
N GLY A 481 -4.75 -0.25 -7.57
CA GLY A 481 -3.59 -1.15 -7.57
C GLY A 481 -2.23 -0.53 -7.20
N TYR A 482 -1.99 0.76 -7.43
CA TYR A 482 -0.69 1.43 -7.19
C TYR A 482 -0.08 1.42 -5.78
N ALA A 483 -0.81 1.04 -4.73
CA ALA A 483 -0.30 1.02 -3.35
C ALA A 483 -0.06 -0.43 -2.86
N SER A 484 0.80 -1.18 -3.56
CA SER A 484 0.99 -2.61 -3.31
C SER A 484 1.40 -2.94 -1.88
N THR A 485 0.74 -3.92 -1.27
CA THR A 485 1.00 -4.45 0.08
C THR A 485 1.67 -5.82 0.07
N ASP A 486 1.70 -6.50 -1.08
CA ASP A 486 2.49 -7.71 -1.34
C ASP A 486 2.92 -7.78 -2.82
N TYR A 487 4.23 -7.80 -3.08
CA TYR A 487 4.77 -7.79 -4.44
C TYR A 487 4.71 -9.16 -5.16
N TYR A 488 4.53 -10.26 -4.43
CA TYR A 488 4.55 -11.63 -4.98
C TYR A 488 3.15 -12.26 -5.02
N LYS A 489 2.11 -11.46 -4.81
CA LYS A 489 0.73 -11.94 -4.70
C LYS A 489 -0.22 -11.04 -5.48
N ILE A 490 -1.01 -11.64 -6.37
CA ILE A 490 -2.18 -10.98 -6.98
C ILE A 490 -3.18 -10.62 -5.89
N ASP A 491 -3.83 -9.47 -6.04
CA ASP A 491 -4.91 -9.07 -5.14
C ASP A 491 -6.00 -10.14 -5.14
N PRO A 492 -6.31 -10.77 -3.99
CA PRO A 492 -7.26 -11.87 -3.95
C PRO A 492 -8.70 -11.48 -4.35
N ARG A 493 -9.00 -10.18 -4.46
CA ARG A 493 -10.26 -9.63 -5.00
C ARG A 493 -10.24 -9.47 -6.53
N LEU A 494 -9.14 -9.80 -7.19
CA LEU A 494 -9.01 -9.87 -8.64
C LEU A 494 -8.83 -11.32 -9.12
N GLY A 495 -8.33 -12.20 -8.26
CA GLY A 495 -8.05 -13.61 -8.57
C GLY A 495 -6.80 -14.11 -7.87
N THR A 496 -6.17 -15.14 -8.43
CA THR A 496 -4.94 -15.75 -7.91
C THR A 496 -3.74 -15.50 -8.82
N ASN A 497 -2.54 -15.82 -8.33
CA ASN A 497 -1.33 -15.82 -9.16
C ASN A 497 -1.50 -16.74 -10.38
N GLU A 498 -2.11 -17.91 -10.17
CA GLU A 498 -2.40 -18.88 -11.23
C GLU A 498 -3.38 -18.32 -12.27
N ASP A 499 -4.41 -17.58 -11.85
CA ASP A 499 -5.35 -16.93 -12.77
C ASP A 499 -4.65 -15.88 -13.64
N TYR A 500 -3.68 -15.13 -13.10
CA TYR A 500 -2.91 -14.16 -13.87
C TYR A 500 -1.99 -14.83 -14.91
N ALA A 501 -1.35 -15.95 -14.53
CA ALA A 501 -0.59 -16.76 -15.49
C ALA A 501 -1.50 -17.39 -16.57
N HIS A 502 -2.71 -17.81 -16.19
CA HIS A 502 -3.69 -18.37 -17.12
C HIS A 502 -4.27 -17.32 -18.08
N LEU A 503 -4.46 -16.08 -17.62
CA LEU A 503 -4.80 -14.95 -18.49
C LEU A 503 -3.74 -14.76 -19.58
N ALA A 504 -2.45 -14.75 -19.21
CA ALA A 504 -1.35 -14.62 -20.16
C ALA A 504 -1.34 -15.77 -21.18
N GLU A 505 -1.49 -17.02 -20.73
CA GLU A 505 -1.58 -18.20 -21.59
C GLU A 505 -2.74 -18.07 -22.60
N THR A 506 -3.92 -17.70 -22.11
CA THR A 506 -5.15 -17.56 -22.91
C THR A 506 -5.01 -16.44 -23.95
N MET A 507 -4.28 -15.37 -23.62
CA MET A 507 -3.90 -14.31 -24.55
C MET A 507 -2.89 -14.78 -25.59
N HIS A 508 -1.85 -15.53 -25.20
CA HIS A 508 -0.84 -16.05 -26.14
C HIS A 508 -1.45 -16.99 -27.19
N GLN A 509 -2.47 -17.77 -26.83
CA GLN A 509 -3.22 -18.61 -27.77
C GLN A 509 -3.90 -17.79 -28.88
N ARG A 510 -4.18 -16.50 -28.64
CA ARG A 510 -4.74 -15.54 -29.59
C ARG A 510 -3.67 -14.67 -30.27
N GLY A 511 -2.39 -14.93 -30.00
CA GLY A 511 -1.27 -14.10 -30.46
C GLY A 511 -1.23 -12.72 -29.80
N MET A 512 -1.86 -12.57 -28.62
CA MET A 512 -1.87 -11.33 -27.85
C MET A 512 -0.78 -11.34 -26.78
N LYS A 513 -0.32 -10.16 -26.37
CA LYS A 513 0.76 -9.94 -25.40
C LYS A 513 0.22 -9.39 -24.08
N LEU A 514 0.73 -9.86 -22.94
CA LEU A 514 0.37 -9.31 -21.63
C LEU A 514 1.50 -8.41 -21.08
N ILE A 515 1.14 -7.19 -20.68
CA ILE A 515 2.03 -6.19 -20.10
C ILE A 515 1.62 -5.97 -18.65
N MET A 516 2.57 -6.17 -17.73
CA MET A 516 2.32 -5.95 -16.31
C MET A 516 2.70 -4.52 -15.90
N ASP A 517 1.86 -3.91 -15.09
CA ASP A 517 2.14 -2.60 -14.49
C ASP A 517 2.86 -2.78 -13.15
N MET A 518 4.04 -2.18 -13.01
CA MET A 518 4.89 -2.31 -11.84
C MET A 518 5.21 -0.96 -11.21
N VAL A 519 5.20 -0.93 -9.87
CA VAL A 519 5.46 0.26 -9.06
C VAL A 519 6.71 0.03 -8.23
N PHE A 520 7.77 0.76 -8.53
CA PHE A 520 9.06 0.64 -7.82
C PHE A 520 9.29 1.76 -6.82
N ASN A 521 8.73 2.93 -7.10
CA ASN A 521 8.97 4.12 -6.28
C ASN A 521 8.51 3.92 -4.83
N HIS A 522 7.32 3.34 -4.66
CA HIS A 522 6.66 3.25 -3.37
C HIS A 522 5.93 1.91 -3.22
N CYS A 523 5.53 1.61 -1.98
CA CYS A 523 4.56 0.56 -1.65
C CYS A 523 3.36 1.18 -0.93
N GLY A 524 2.36 0.39 -0.54
CA GLY A 524 1.27 0.85 0.32
C GLY A 524 1.67 0.96 1.79
N SER A 525 1.08 1.90 2.55
CA SER A 525 1.38 2.09 3.98
C SER A 525 0.94 0.93 4.87
N ASN A 526 0.09 0.03 4.36
CA ASN A 526 -0.32 -1.22 5.03
C ASN A 526 0.60 -2.41 4.72
N HIS A 527 1.64 -2.22 3.88
CA HIS A 527 2.61 -3.28 3.59
C HIS A 527 3.30 -3.78 4.87
N GLN A 528 3.60 -5.08 4.94
CA GLN A 528 4.30 -5.70 6.08
C GLN A 528 5.58 -4.98 6.50
N TRP A 529 6.30 -4.35 5.57
CA TRP A 529 7.51 -3.58 5.84
C TRP A 529 7.25 -2.34 6.68
N MET A 530 6.02 -1.81 6.70
CA MET A 530 5.69 -0.67 7.56
C MET A 530 5.48 -1.07 9.02
N ILE A 531 5.01 -2.30 9.25
CA ILE A 531 4.79 -2.91 10.57
C ILE A 531 6.11 -3.38 11.15
N ASP A 532 6.87 -4.15 10.37
CA ASP A 532 8.16 -4.69 10.76
C ASP A 532 9.18 -4.35 9.66
N LYS A 533 9.89 -3.25 9.86
CA LYS A 533 10.86 -2.72 8.90
C LYS A 533 12.09 -3.62 8.89
N PRO A 534 12.50 -4.16 7.72
CA PRO A 534 13.74 -4.94 7.65
C PRO A 534 14.94 -4.13 8.15
N MET A 535 15.06 -2.88 7.69
CA MET A 535 16.12 -1.94 8.07
C MET A 535 15.56 -0.52 8.22
N ARG A 536 16.22 0.31 9.03
CA ARG A 536 15.88 1.73 9.19
C ARG A 536 15.89 2.51 7.88
N ASP A 537 16.79 2.18 6.97
CA ASP A 537 16.94 2.83 5.67
C ASP A 537 16.26 2.07 4.51
N TRP A 538 15.26 1.23 4.83
CA TRP A 538 14.43 0.55 3.81
C TRP A 538 13.56 1.55 3.01
N PHE A 539 13.17 2.64 3.67
CA PHE A 539 12.38 3.73 3.12
C PHE A 539 13.18 5.03 3.12
N ASN A 540 12.91 5.90 2.16
CA ASN A 540 13.41 7.27 2.19
C ASN A 540 12.70 8.08 3.28
N ASN A 541 13.42 9.07 3.81
CA ASN A 541 12.96 9.93 4.91
C ASN A 541 12.41 9.14 6.14
N PRO A 542 13.18 8.21 6.74
CA PRO A 542 12.66 7.25 7.71
C PRO A 542 12.18 7.85 9.06
N PHE A 543 12.48 9.12 9.33
CA PHE A 543 12.13 9.79 10.59
C PHE A 543 11.00 10.82 10.47
N LYS A 544 10.66 11.24 9.25
CA LYS A 544 9.64 12.26 9.01
C LYS A 544 9.04 12.08 7.62
N TYR A 545 7.74 12.33 7.50
CA TYR A 545 7.13 12.44 6.19
C TYR A 545 7.70 13.66 5.44
N VAL A 546 8.12 13.45 4.20
CA VAL A 546 8.47 14.50 3.24
C VAL A 546 7.73 14.15 1.98
N GLN A 547 6.90 15.06 1.48
CA GLN A 547 6.20 14.87 0.23
C GLN A 547 7.10 15.29 -0.93
N THR A 548 7.02 14.58 -2.06
CA THR A 548 7.66 15.02 -3.29
C THR A 548 7.07 16.33 -3.80
N ASN A 549 7.89 17.17 -4.41
CA ASN A 549 7.43 18.40 -5.07
C ASN A 549 6.84 18.13 -6.47
N HIS A 550 6.91 16.88 -6.95
CA HIS A 550 6.43 16.42 -8.26
C HIS A 550 7.08 17.12 -9.48
N ASN A 551 8.12 17.93 -9.27
CA ASN A 551 8.73 18.72 -10.34
C ASN A 551 9.81 17.93 -11.07
N LYS A 552 9.38 17.13 -12.05
CA LYS A 552 10.24 16.29 -12.90
C LYS A 552 11.24 17.07 -13.77
N THR A 553 11.13 18.39 -13.88
CA THR A 553 12.10 19.18 -14.67
C THR A 553 13.47 19.27 -14.00
N ILE A 554 13.56 19.00 -12.69
CA ILE A 554 14.82 19.01 -11.92
C ILE A 554 15.91 18.12 -12.50
N PHE A 555 15.57 17.08 -13.28
CA PHE A 555 16.54 16.15 -13.86
C PHE A 555 17.35 16.75 -15.00
N PHE A 556 16.84 17.78 -15.66
CA PHE A 556 17.49 18.44 -16.79
C PHE A 556 17.50 19.97 -16.66
N ASP A 557 17.14 20.49 -15.49
CA ASP A 557 17.27 21.89 -15.13
C ASP A 557 18.68 22.18 -14.56
N PRO A 558 19.52 22.96 -15.27
CA PRO A 558 20.86 23.31 -14.78
C PRO A 558 20.84 24.23 -13.55
N TYR A 559 19.68 24.76 -13.17
CA TYR A 559 19.52 25.69 -12.04
C TYR A 559 18.76 25.09 -10.86
N ALA A 560 18.36 23.82 -10.93
CA ALA A 560 17.61 23.16 -9.87
C ALA A 560 18.43 23.08 -8.57
N SER A 561 17.81 23.47 -7.47
CA SER A 561 18.42 23.41 -6.14
C SER A 561 18.61 21.96 -5.67
N ASP A 562 19.56 21.74 -4.76
CA ASP A 562 19.79 20.40 -4.21
C ASP A 562 18.60 19.91 -3.36
N ILE A 563 17.88 20.83 -2.70
CA ILE A 563 16.71 20.46 -1.90
C ILE A 563 15.54 20.03 -2.79
N ASP A 564 15.28 20.73 -3.91
CA ASP A 564 14.21 20.35 -4.84
C ASP A 564 14.49 19.00 -5.51
N LYS A 565 15.77 18.69 -5.78
CA LYS A 565 16.17 17.37 -6.29
C LYS A 565 15.88 16.26 -5.28
N LEU A 566 16.31 16.46 -4.02
CA LEU A 566 16.06 15.49 -2.95
C LEU A 566 14.57 15.29 -2.68
N GLU A 567 13.78 16.37 -2.66
CA GLU A 567 12.32 16.25 -2.50
C GLU A 567 11.69 15.51 -3.68
N MET A 568 12.14 15.75 -4.92
CA MET A 568 11.63 15.02 -6.08
C MET A 568 11.91 13.51 -6.00
N THR A 569 13.14 13.11 -5.65
CA THR A 569 13.60 11.70 -5.73
C THR A 569 13.43 10.88 -4.45
N ASP A 570 13.36 11.53 -3.29
CA ASP A 570 13.27 10.83 -1.99
C ASP A 570 11.95 11.17 -1.25
N GLY A 571 11.16 12.09 -1.79
CA GLY A 571 9.87 12.47 -1.24
C GLY A 571 8.78 11.44 -1.57
N TRP A 572 7.91 11.19 -0.59
CA TRP A 572 6.77 10.30 -0.74
C TRP A 572 5.74 10.93 -1.67
N PHE A 573 5.09 10.10 -2.49
CA PHE A 573 4.05 10.57 -3.40
C PHE A 573 2.86 11.14 -2.64
N VAL A 574 2.38 10.38 -1.65
CA VAL A 574 1.32 10.74 -0.69
C VAL A 574 1.56 10.00 0.63
N PRO A 575 0.89 10.36 1.75
CA PRO A 575 1.14 9.72 3.05
C PRO A 575 0.88 8.20 3.10
N THR A 576 0.00 7.70 2.23
CA THR A 576 -0.35 6.28 2.11
C THR A 576 0.60 5.49 1.20
N MET A 577 1.59 6.15 0.59
CA MET A 577 2.55 5.56 -0.34
C MET A 577 4.02 5.79 0.11
N PRO A 578 4.50 5.04 1.12
CA PRO A 578 5.90 5.09 1.54
C PRO A 578 6.91 4.89 0.43
N ASP A 579 7.85 5.82 0.31
CA ASP A 579 8.89 5.83 -0.71
C ASP A 579 10.04 4.87 -0.39
N LEU A 580 10.36 3.97 -1.31
CA LEU A 580 11.37 2.92 -1.14
C LEU A 580 12.77 3.48 -1.40
N ASN A 581 13.70 3.22 -0.48
CA ASN A 581 15.09 3.61 -0.68
C ASN A 581 15.81 2.59 -1.57
N GLN A 582 15.74 2.83 -2.88
CA GLN A 582 16.30 1.94 -3.90
C GLN A 582 17.84 1.92 -3.97
N ARG A 583 18.52 2.85 -3.28
CA ARG A 583 19.97 2.79 -3.07
C ARG A 583 20.38 1.70 -2.08
N ASN A 584 19.43 1.25 -1.24
CA ASN A 584 19.63 0.04 -0.45
C ASN A 584 19.64 -1.17 -1.38
N ARG A 585 20.80 -1.83 -1.51
CA ARG A 585 20.99 -2.97 -2.41
C ARG A 585 19.98 -4.11 -2.21
N TYR A 586 19.49 -4.32 -0.98
CA TYR A 586 18.55 -5.40 -0.71
C TYR A 586 17.16 -5.09 -1.28
N VAL A 587 16.76 -3.81 -1.26
CA VAL A 587 15.53 -3.30 -1.91
C VAL A 587 15.67 -3.42 -3.43
N ALA A 588 16.79 -2.95 -3.99
CA ALA A 588 17.06 -3.05 -5.43
C ALA A 588 17.03 -4.50 -5.93
N ASP A 589 17.74 -5.41 -5.26
CA ASP A 589 17.77 -6.83 -5.61
C ASP A 589 16.36 -7.46 -5.48
N TYR A 590 15.58 -7.05 -4.48
CA TYR A 590 14.20 -7.54 -4.31
C TYR A 590 13.30 -7.13 -5.49
N LEU A 591 13.32 -5.86 -5.89
CA LEU A 591 12.50 -5.33 -6.98
C LEU A 591 12.91 -5.92 -8.34
N ILE A 592 14.22 -6.01 -8.62
CA ILE A 592 14.74 -6.63 -9.86
C ILE A 592 14.30 -8.09 -9.95
N GLN A 593 14.48 -8.86 -8.87
CA GLN A 593 14.05 -10.26 -8.84
C GLN A 593 12.54 -10.41 -8.93
N ASN A 594 11.76 -9.48 -8.38
CA ASN A 594 10.31 -9.48 -8.50
C ASN A 594 9.87 -9.35 -9.95
N SER A 595 10.46 -8.41 -10.73
CA SER A 595 10.19 -8.31 -12.16
C SER A 595 10.52 -9.61 -12.89
N ILE A 596 11.71 -10.16 -12.66
CA ILE A 596 12.15 -11.41 -13.28
C ILE A 596 11.20 -12.55 -12.93
N TRP A 597 10.75 -12.64 -11.68
CA TRP A 597 9.84 -13.67 -11.22
C TRP A 597 8.51 -13.61 -11.96
N TRP A 598 7.91 -12.42 -12.09
CA TRP A 598 6.65 -12.26 -12.81
C TRP A 598 6.82 -12.52 -14.32
N ILE A 599 7.93 -12.10 -14.94
CA ILE A 599 8.22 -12.38 -16.35
C ILE A 599 8.31 -13.89 -16.60
N GLU A 600 8.97 -14.65 -15.72
CA GLU A 600 9.05 -16.11 -15.85
C GLU A 600 7.73 -16.81 -15.49
N TYR A 601 7.12 -16.42 -14.39
CA TYR A 601 5.94 -17.09 -13.83
C TYR A 601 4.70 -16.92 -14.72
N ALA A 602 4.43 -15.70 -15.17
CA ALA A 602 3.26 -15.38 -16.00
C ALA A 602 3.60 -15.26 -17.50
N ASN A 603 4.84 -15.57 -17.91
CA ASN A 603 5.28 -15.49 -19.30
C ASN A 603 5.03 -14.10 -19.96
N LEU A 604 5.34 -13.02 -19.23
CA LEU A 604 5.00 -11.66 -19.66
C LEU A 604 5.73 -11.20 -20.93
N ASN A 605 5.09 -10.29 -21.66
CA ASN A 605 5.61 -9.67 -22.89
C ASN A 605 6.04 -8.20 -22.68
N GLY A 606 6.05 -7.72 -21.45
CA GLY A 606 6.61 -6.42 -21.14
C GLY A 606 6.17 -5.89 -19.79
N ILE A 607 6.73 -4.74 -19.46
CA ILE A 607 6.41 -4.01 -18.23
C ILE A 607 6.06 -2.56 -18.60
N ARG A 608 4.96 -2.05 -18.04
CA ARG A 608 4.75 -0.61 -17.88
C ARG A 608 5.23 -0.25 -16.48
N GLN A 609 6.21 0.66 -16.43
CA GLN A 609 6.80 1.09 -15.17
C GLN A 609 6.17 2.40 -14.73
N ASP A 610 5.42 2.34 -13.64
CA ASP A 610 4.78 3.47 -12.99
C ASP A 610 5.81 4.48 -12.48
N THR A 611 5.41 5.77 -12.47
CA THR A 611 6.14 6.86 -11.80
C THR A 611 7.64 6.84 -12.07
N TYR A 612 8.05 6.57 -13.32
CA TYR A 612 9.44 6.26 -13.68
C TYR A 612 10.45 7.32 -13.18
N PRO A 613 10.20 8.64 -13.33
CA PRO A 613 11.14 9.67 -12.87
C PRO A 613 11.28 9.81 -11.35
N TYR A 614 10.43 9.17 -10.54
CA TYR A 614 10.53 9.30 -9.09
C TYR A 614 11.53 8.31 -8.49
N SER A 615 11.72 7.16 -9.15
CA SER A 615 12.68 6.13 -8.74
C SER A 615 14.15 6.56 -8.93
N ASP A 616 15.04 5.98 -8.12
CA ASP A 616 16.49 6.21 -8.19
C ASP A 616 17.04 5.82 -9.56
N SER A 617 17.62 6.79 -10.27
CA SER A 617 18.00 6.63 -11.67
C SER A 617 19.10 5.57 -11.90
N GLU A 618 20.01 5.37 -10.94
CA GLU A 618 21.07 4.35 -11.06
C GLU A 618 20.49 2.95 -10.85
N MET A 619 19.57 2.79 -9.89
CA MET A 619 18.84 1.54 -9.70
C MET A 619 18.01 1.20 -10.95
N MET A 620 17.30 2.17 -11.52
CA MET A 620 16.49 1.96 -12.73
C MET A 620 17.33 1.59 -13.96
N GLU A 621 18.52 2.20 -14.14
CA GLU A 621 19.49 1.77 -15.17
C GLU A 621 19.91 0.31 -14.95
N ARG A 622 20.27 -0.04 -13.71
CA ARG A 622 20.67 -1.41 -13.35
C ARG A 622 19.54 -2.40 -13.63
N TRP A 623 18.31 -2.07 -13.23
CA TRP A 623 17.13 -2.89 -13.46
C TRP A 623 16.91 -3.15 -14.94
N CYS A 624 16.81 -2.09 -15.75
CA CYS A 624 16.63 -2.24 -17.20
C CYS A 624 17.77 -3.07 -17.82
N LYS A 625 19.01 -2.85 -17.39
CA LYS A 625 20.16 -3.65 -17.83
C LYS A 625 19.99 -5.13 -17.51
N GLU A 626 19.71 -5.50 -16.26
CA GLU A 626 19.56 -6.90 -15.86
C GLU A 626 18.36 -7.56 -16.56
N ILE A 627 17.24 -6.85 -16.72
CA ILE A 627 16.07 -7.35 -17.45
C ILE A 627 16.41 -7.59 -18.92
N PHE A 628 17.07 -6.66 -19.61
CA PHE A 628 17.40 -6.84 -21.03
C PHE A 628 18.60 -7.77 -21.27
N GLU A 629 19.46 -7.98 -20.28
CA GLU A 629 20.45 -9.05 -20.34
C GLU A 629 19.77 -10.41 -20.30
N GLU A 630 18.82 -10.61 -19.38
CA GLU A 630 18.04 -11.85 -19.28
C GLU A 630 17.09 -12.04 -20.49
N TYR A 631 16.34 -11.00 -20.85
CA TYR A 631 15.29 -10.98 -21.87
C TYR A 631 15.53 -9.89 -22.92
N PRO A 632 16.46 -10.10 -23.88
CA PRO A 632 16.89 -9.04 -24.80
C PRO A 632 15.78 -8.53 -25.73
N ASN A 633 14.78 -9.37 -26.02
CA ASN A 633 13.65 -9.05 -26.89
C ASN A 633 12.43 -8.49 -26.15
N LEU A 634 12.46 -8.43 -24.81
CA LEU A 634 11.39 -7.83 -24.02
C LEU A 634 11.37 -6.30 -24.20
N ASN A 635 10.23 -5.67 -23.93
CA ASN A 635 10.10 -4.22 -23.89
C ASN A 635 9.65 -3.72 -22.51
N ILE A 636 10.14 -2.53 -22.14
CA ILE A 636 9.74 -1.80 -20.94
C ILE A 636 9.38 -0.39 -21.39
N VAL A 637 8.18 0.07 -21.04
CA VAL A 637 7.74 1.45 -21.20
C VAL A 637 7.73 2.15 -19.85
N GLY A 638 8.43 3.27 -19.74
CA GLY A 638 8.41 4.12 -18.56
C GLY A 638 7.30 5.15 -18.65
N GLU A 639 6.51 5.28 -17.59
CA GLU A 639 5.62 6.42 -17.42
C GLU A 639 6.43 7.65 -17.03
N VAL A 640 6.77 8.45 -18.04
CA VAL A 640 7.45 9.74 -17.86
C VAL A 640 6.44 10.84 -18.14
N MET A 641 5.62 11.17 -17.13
CA MET A 641 4.53 12.15 -17.24
C MET A 641 5.04 13.60 -17.33
N ILE A 642 5.75 13.93 -18.41
CA ILE A 642 6.22 15.27 -18.78
C ILE A 642 5.54 15.67 -20.09
N THR A 643 4.88 16.83 -20.11
CA THR A 643 4.10 17.31 -21.25
C THR A 643 4.95 18.10 -22.25
N ASN A 644 6.20 17.68 -22.48
CA ASN A 644 7.04 18.19 -23.56
C ASN A 644 7.99 17.11 -24.08
N SER A 645 8.23 17.11 -25.40
CA SER A 645 8.94 16.03 -26.08
C SER A 645 10.40 15.87 -25.65
N THR A 646 11.09 16.96 -25.32
CA THR A 646 12.50 16.91 -24.88
C THR A 646 12.65 16.26 -23.51
N GLY A 647 11.78 16.62 -22.55
CA GLY A 647 11.79 16.07 -21.20
C GLY A 647 11.39 14.60 -21.17
N THR A 648 10.46 14.16 -22.03
CA THR A 648 10.13 12.74 -22.16
C THR A 648 11.26 11.97 -22.85
N ALA A 649 11.79 12.48 -23.96
CA ALA A 649 12.88 11.84 -24.69
C ALA A 649 14.16 11.69 -23.88
N TYR A 650 14.39 12.56 -22.88
CA TYR A 650 15.52 12.51 -21.95
C TYR A 650 15.70 11.13 -21.29
N TRP A 651 14.61 10.39 -21.10
CA TRP A 651 14.61 9.11 -20.39
C TRP A 651 14.77 7.90 -21.30
N GLN A 652 14.66 8.05 -22.63
CA GLN A 652 14.90 6.95 -23.55
C GLN A 652 16.40 6.65 -23.65
N GLN A 653 16.76 5.38 -23.72
CA GLN A 653 18.15 4.95 -23.87
C GLN A 653 18.83 5.64 -25.06
N LYS A 654 20.13 5.87 -24.96
CA LYS A 654 20.95 6.51 -26.01
C LYS A 654 20.54 7.96 -26.32
N ASN A 655 19.78 8.63 -25.46
CA ASN A 655 19.48 10.05 -25.62
C ASN A 655 20.77 10.89 -25.61
N ALA A 656 20.88 11.83 -26.55
CA ALA A 656 22.09 12.64 -26.73
C ALA A 656 22.29 13.72 -25.64
N PHE A 657 21.22 14.09 -24.93
CA PHE A 657 21.20 15.15 -23.92
C PHE A 657 21.32 14.62 -22.50
N ASN A 658 20.86 13.39 -22.23
CA ASN A 658 21.07 12.73 -20.94
C ASN A 658 22.48 12.14 -20.85
N LYS A 659 23.44 12.99 -20.47
CA LYS A 659 24.86 12.62 -20.32
C LYS A 659 25.16 11.94 -18.97
N GLN A 660 24.20 11.95 -18.04
CA GLN A 660 24.42 11.55 -16.64
C GLN A 660 23.94 10.12 -16.36
N ALA A 661 22.94 9.61 -17.09
CA ALA A 661 22.44 8.25 -16.90
C ALA A 661 22.20 7.56 -18.24
N ASN A 662 22.65 6.31 -18.39
CA ASN A 662 22.29 5.48 -19.52
C ASN A 662 21.11 4.62 -19.10
N THR A 663 19.92 5.22 -19.06
CA THR A 663 18.68 4.64 -18.50
C THR A 663 18.38 3.22 -18.97
N LYS A 664 18.91 2.79 -20.12
CA LYS A 664 18.61 1.53 -20.85
C LYS A 664 17.15 1.35 -21.23
N LEU A 665 16.26 2.23 -20.78
CA LEU A 665 14.83 2.21 -21.06
C LEU A 665 14.56 2.33 -22.56
N LYS A 666 13.87 1.35 -23.13
CA LYS A 666 13.57 1.31 -24.57
C LYS A 666 12.43 2.25 -24.96
N SER A 667 11.35 2.27 -24.16
CA SER A 667 10.10 2.94 -24.50
C SER A 667 9.69 3.97 -23.43
N VAL A 668 9.04 5.05 -23.86
CA VAL A 668 8.47 6.12 -23.01
C VAL A 668 7.08 6.48 -23.53
N MET A 669 6.22 6.96 -22.64
CA MET A 669 4.85 7.39 -22.99
C MET A 669 4.82 8.86 -23.46
N ASP A 670 4.13 9.12 -24.56
CA ASP A 670 4.03 10.44 -25.20
C ASP A 670 2.96 11.33 -24.57
N PHE A 671 3.25 11.85 -23.39
CA PHE A 671 2.34 12.77 -22.69
C PHE A 671 2.23 14.15 -23.32
N HIS A 672 3.14 14.56 -24.23
CA HIS A 672 2.95 15.81 -24.97
C HIS A 672 1.81 15.64 -25.98
N LEU A 673 1.81 14.56 -26.78
CA LEU A 673 0.69 14.25 -27.68
C LEU A 673 -0.63 14.19 -26.91
N GLN A 674 -0.65 13.46 -25.79
CA GLN A 674 -1.79 13.36 -24.90
C GLN A 674 -2.33 14.75 -24.52
N SER A 675 -1.44 15.64 -24.05
CA SER A 675 -1.83 16.96 -23.54
C SER A 675 -2.43 17.89 -24.61
N ILE A 676 -2.10 17.69 -25.88
CA ILE A 676 -2.61 18.51 -26.99
C ILE A 676 -3.75 17.84 -27.76
N ALA A 677 -3.98 16.53 -27.59
CA ALA A 677 -4.83 15.73 -28.46
C ALA A 677 -6.25 16.29 -28.61
N SER A 678 -6.96 16.50 -27.50
CA SER A 678 -8.35 16.99 -27.54
C SER A 678 -8.44 18.33 -28.30
N LYS A 679 -7.57 19.29 -27.95
CA LYS A 679 -7.50 20.60 -28.61
C LYS A 679 -7.13 20.48 -30.10
N ALA A 680 -6.20 19.60 -30.44
CA ALA A 680 -5.72 19.43 -31.80
C ALA A 680 -6.79 18.98 -32.79
N PHE A 681 -7.76 18.17 -32.34
CA PHE A 681 -8.79 17.63 -33.23
C PHE A 681 -10.12 18.40 -33.14
N HIS A 682 -10.49 18.88 -31.95
CA HIS A 682 -11.76 19.58 -31.75
C HIS A 682 -11.71 21.07 -32.12
N ASP A 683 -10.56 21.75 -31.99
CA ASP A 683 -10.44 23.15 -32.41
C ASP A 683 -10.27 23.29 -33.93
N GLU A 684 -10.69 24.42 -34.47
CA GLU A 684 -10.39 24.83 -35.84
C GLU A 684 -8.88 25.00 -36.03
N THR A 685 -8.34 24.45 -37.13
CA THR A 685 -6.90 24.58 -37.42
C THR A 685 -6.56 26.00 -37.79
N SER A 686 -5.54 26.57 -37.13
CA SER A 686 -4.97 27.89 -37.40
C SER A 686 -3.47 27.86 -37.13
N TRP A 687 -2.81 29.02 -37.09
CA TRP A 687 -1.36 29.12 -36.91
C TRP A 687 -0.81 28.56 -35.58
N ASN A 688 -1.66 28.33 -34.56
CA ASN A 688 -1.29 27.73 -33.27
C ASN A 688 -2.42 26.89 -32.62
N THR A 689 -3.37 26.40 -33.43
CA THR A 689 -4.53 25.60 -32.97
C THR A 689 -4.82 24.47 -33.93
N GLY A 690 -5.64 23.51 -33.50
CA GLY A 690 -6.03 22.36 -34.29
C GLY A 690 -4.82 21.52 -34.74
N LEU A 691 -4.83 21.07 -36.00
CA LEU A 691 -3.82 20.15 -36.55
C LEU A 691 -2.41 20.75 -36.63
N GLN A 692 -2.26 22.07 -36.50
CA GLN A 692 -0.96 22.72 -36.37
C GLN A 692 -0.20 22.26 -35.12
N LEU A 693 -0.89 22.02 -34.02
CA LEU A 693 -0.29 21.52 -32.78
C LEU A 693 0.33 20.13 -32.99
N VAL A 694 -0.32 19.28 -33.80
CA VAL A 694 0.19 17.95 -34.13
C VAL A 694 1.42 18.02 -35.02
N PHE A 695 1.39 18.87 -36.04
CA PHE A 695 2.54 19.10 -36.91
C PHE A 695 3.77 19.55 -36.09
N GLU A 696 3.59 20.50 -35.18
CA GLU A 696 4.65 21.02 -34.32
C GLU A 696 5.17 19.96 -33.34
N HIS A 697 4.28 19.18 -32.71
CA HIS A 697 4.69 18.07 -31.85
C HIS A 697 5.55 17.05 -32.58
N LEU A 698 5.08 16.56 -33.73
CA LEU A 698 5.80 15.57 -34.52
C LEU A 698 7.12 16.10 -35.07
N ALA A 699 7.25 17.42 -35.24
CA ALA A 699 8.52 18.03 -35.58
C ALA A 699 9.58 17.85 -34.48
N TYR A 700 9.22 17.55 -33.22
CA TYR A 700 10.15 17.23 -32.14
C TYR A 700 10.51 15.74 -32.04
N ASP A 701 10.01 14.87 -32.93
CA ASP A 701 10.35 13.45 -32.93
C ASP A 701 11.87 13.21 -33.03
N PHE A 702 12.64 14.16 -33.58
CA PHE A 702 14.12 14.10 -33.60
C PHE A 702 14.78 14.06 -32.21
N CYS A 703 14.05 14.44 -31.15
CA CYS A 703 14.55 14.36 -29.78
C CYS A 703 14.66 12.91 -29.29
N TYR A 704 13.87 12.00 -29.86
CA TYR A 704 13.83 10.60 -29.46
C TYR A 704 14.86 9.78 -30.27
N PRO A 705 15.77 9.04 -29.59
CA PRO A 705 16.67 8.11 -30.26
C PRO A 705 15.97 7.01 -31.08
N ASP A 706 14.80 6.55 -30.63
CA ASP A 706 14.01 5.54 -31.32
C ASP A 706 12.51 5.85 -31.23
N ILE A 707 12.01 6.53 -32.26
CA ILE A 707 10.60 6.96 -32.31
C ILE A 707 9.62 5.80 -32.47
N ASN A 708 10.04 4.66 -33.03
CA ASN A 708 9.17 3.49 -33.16
C ASN A 708 8.91 2.83 -31.80
N ASN A 709 9.74 3.11 -30.80
CA ASN A 709 9.54 2.63 -29.43
C ASN A 709 8.82 3.66 -28.52
N VAL A 710 8.35 4.79 -29.04
CA VAL A 710 7.55 5.73 -28.24
C VAL A 710 6.10 5.26 -28.20
N MET A 711 5.52 5.15 -27.00
CA MET A 711 4.12 4.79 -26.81
C MET A 711 3.24 6.03 -26.99
N ARG A 712 2.46 6.06 -28.07
CA ARG A 712 1.56 7.16 -28.43
C ARG A 712 0.21 6.94 -27.78
N LEU A 713 -0.32 7.95 -27.10
CA LEU A 713 -1.60 7.91 -26.41
C LEU A 713 -2.33 9.25 -26.50
N PHE A 714 -3.65 9.21 -26.37
CA PHE A 714 -4.50 10.39 -26.18
C PHE A 714 -5.08 10.49 -24.79
N GLU A 715 -5.21 9.37 -24.09
CA GLU A 715 -5.83 9.26 -22.79
C GLU A 715 -5.37 7.98 -22.08
N ASN A 716 -5.41 8.01 -20.76
CA ASN A 716 -5.24 6.86 -19.89
C ASN A 716 -6.10 7.05 -18.62
N HIS A 717 -5.84 6.27 -17.57
CA HIS A 717 -6.58 6.31 -16.32
C HIS A 717 -6.21 7.47 -15.38
N ASP A 718 -5.28 8.36 -15.77
CA ASP A 718 -4.81 9.52 -14.99
C ASP A 718 -4.98 10.86 -15.71
N THR A 719 -5.48 10.85 -16.94
CA THR A 719 -5.69 12.04 -17.75
C THR A 719 -7.15 12.20 -18.13
N ASP A 720 -7.57 13.41 -18.48
CA ASP A 720 -8.89 13.61 -19.07
C ASP A 720 -9.10 12.65 -20.26
N ARG A 721 -10.35 12.23 -20.47
CA ARG A 721 -10.69 11.46 -21.65
C ARG A 721 -10.50 12.33 -22.90
N PHE A 722 -10.16 11.71 -24.04
CA PHE A 722 -10.02 12.38 -25.33
C PHE A 722 -11.31 13.13 -25.70
N LEU A 723 -12.46 12.58 -25.29
CA LEU A 723 -13.77 13.20 -25.34
C LEU A 723 -14.19 13.64 -23.93
N PHE A 724 -14.40 14.94 -23.72
CA PHE A 724 -14.93 15.44 -22.45
C PHE A 724 -16.44 15.23 -22.31
N GLU A 725 -17.15 15.16 -23.43
CA GLU A 725 -18.58 14.94 -23.53
C GLU A 725 -18.90 14.15 -24.81
N VAL A 726 -20.13 13.63 -24.90
CA VAL A 726 -20.55 12.83 -26.05
C VAL A 726 -20.57 13.75 -27.29
N PRO A 727 -19.83 13.42 -28.36
CA PRO A 727 -19.72 14.32 -29.50
C PRO A 727 -21.01 14.35 -30.31
N THR A 728 -21.27 15.49 -30.98
CA THR A 728 -22.44 15.64 -31.88
C THR A 728 -22.27 14.92 -33.21
N ASN A 729 -21.03 14.64 -33.61
CA ASN A 729 -20.65 13.83 -34.78
C ASN A 729 -19.25 13.25 -34.57
N LEU A 730 -18.88 12.24 -35.37
CA LEU A 730 -17.63 11.50 -35.19
C LEU A 730 -16.43 12.05 -35.98
N ASN A 731 -16.54 13.18 -36.69
CA ASN A 731 -15.52 13.57 -37.66
C ASN A 731 -14.17 13.88 -36.98
N ALA A 732 -14.17 14.72 -35.94
CA ALA A 732 -12.96 15.03 -35.16
C ALA A 732 -12.41 13.79 -34.43
N TYR A 733 -13.29 12.94 -33.89
CA TYR A 733 -12.91 11.67 -33.26
C TYR A 733 -12.18 10.74 -34.25
N LYS A 734 -12.76 10.53 -35.43
CA LYS A 734 -12.19 9.69 -36.49
C LYS A 734 -10.83 10.23 -36.98
N GLN A 735 -10.67 11.55 -37.09
CA GLN A 735 -9.37 12.16 -37.37
C GLN A 735 -8.34 11.81 -36.32
N GLY A 736 -8.69 11.95 -35.03
CA GLY A 736 -7.84 11.56 -33.93
C GLY A 736 -7.40 10.11 -34.03
N ILE A 737 -8.36 9.18 -34.15
CA ILE A 737 -8.07 7.75 -34.20
C ILE A 737 -7.22 7.37 -35.41
N VAL A 738 -7.43 7.99 -36.58
CA VAL A 738 -6.54 7.82 -37.74
C VAL A 738 -5.13 8.26 -37.40
N LEU A 739 -4.95 9.43 -36.79
CA LEU A 739 -3.61 9.90 -36.43
C LEU A 739 -2.92 8.91 -35.49
N LEU A 740 -3.57 8.58 -34.36
CA LEU A 740 -3.02 7.69 -33.33
C LEU A 740 -2.56 6.35 -33.91
N LEU A 741 -3.36 5.77 -34.80
CA LEU A 741 -3.10 4.44 -35.35
C LEU A 741 -2.16 4.44 -36.56
N THR A 742 -1.79 5.60 -37.12
CA THR A 742 -0.98 5.69 -38.35
C THR A 742 0.30 6.51 -38.24
N ILE A 743 0.61 7.15 -37.12
CA ILE A 743 1.92 7.78 -36.88
C ILE A 743 2.97 6.77 -36.42
N PRO A 744 4.28 7.08 -36.49
CA PRO A 744 5.34 6.24 -35.92
C PRO A 744 5.21 6.11 -34.39
N GLY A 745 5.40 4.89 -33.90
CA GLY A 745 5.32 4.53 -32.48
C GLY A 745 4.38 3.36 -32.20
N ILE A 746 4.13 3.14 -30.91
CA ILE A 746 3.30 2.09 -30.36
C ILE A 746 1.98 2.72 -29.89
N PRO A 747 0.85 2.55 -30.60
CA PRO A 747 -0.41 3.13 -30.16
C PRO A 747 -0.96 2.44 -28.91
N GLN A 748 -1.41 3.25 -27.95
CA GLN A 748 -2.15 2.82 -26.78
C GLN A 748 -3.58 3.35 -26.83
N LEU A 749 -4.55 2.46 -26.59
CA LEU A 749 -5.98 2.73 -26.44
C LEU A 749 -6.38 2.54 -24.98
N TYR A 750 -7.33 3.32 -24.47
CA TYR A 750 -7.86 3.16 -23.12
C TYR A 750 -9.28 2.60 -23.19
N TYR A 751 -9.63 1.66 -22.31
CA TYR A 751 -10.92 0.96 -22.42
C TYR A 751 -12.10 1.93 -22.51
N GLY A 752 -13.01 1.66 -23.45
CA GLY A 752 -14.14 2.53 -23.72
C GLY A 752 -13.90 3.63 -24.74
N GLN A 753 -12.65 3.88 -25.15
CA GLN A 753 -12.34 4.85 -26.20
C GLN A 753 -13.06 4.50 -27.50
N GLU A 754 -13.12 3.22 -27.84
CA GLU A 754 -13.85 2.65 -28.98
C GLU A 754 -15.38 2.83 -28.88
N LEU A 755 -15.88 3.10 -27.68
CA LEU A 755 -17.30 3.28 -27.32
C LEU A 755 -17.65 4.72 -26.93
N LEU A 756 -16.76 5.67 -27.20
CA LEU A 756 -16.98 7.10 -26.95
C LEU A 756 -17.18 7.43 -25.46
N MET A 757 -16.50 6.71 -24.56
CA MET A 757 -16.53 7.04 -23.13
C MET A 757 -15.88 8.40 -22.87
N THR A 758 -16.45 9.15 -21.93
CA THR A 758 -16.12 10.55 -21.66
C THR A 758 -15.76 10.76 -20.19
N GLY A 759 -14.98 11.80 -19.88
CA GLY A 759 -14.60 12.09 -18.50
C GLY A 759 -13.57 13.21 -18.37
N ASN A 760 -13.51 13.82 -17.19
CA ASN A 760 -12.60 14.92 -16.87
C ASN A 760 -12.12 14.82 -15.41
N THR A 761 -10.82 15.00 -15.19
CA THR A 761 -10.10 14.97 -13.91
C THR A 761 -10.41 16.15 -12.97
N LYS A 762 -11.04 17.22 -13.47
CA LYS A 762 -11.41 18.42 -12.67
C LYS A 762 -12.34 18.12 -11.51
N ILE A 763 -13.12 17.04 -11.58
CA ILE A 763 -14.04 16.64 -10.50
C ILE A 763 -13.34 15.62 -9.61
N ASP A 764 -13.03 14.45 -10.17
CA ASP A 764 -12.37 13.33 -9.49
C ASP A 764 -11.85 12.34 -10.55
N PHE A 765 -10.79 11.59 -10.24
CA PHE A 765 -10.26 10.54 -11.12
C PHE A 765 -11.27 9.41 -11.39
N GLY A 766 -12.21 9.14 -10.48
CA GLY A 766 -13.26 8.14 -10.69
C GLY A 766 -14.11 8.39 -11.93
N TYR A 767 -14.28 9.65 -12.36
CA TYR A 767 -15.03 10.01 -13.58
C TYR A 767 -14.32 9.67 -14.89
N ILE A 768 -13.01 9.45 -14.87
CA ILE A 768 -12.26 8.95 -16.04
C ILE A 768 -12.05 7.43 -15.98
N ARG A 769 -12.50 6.78 -14.90
CA ARG A 769 -12.44 5.33 -14.64
C ARG A 769 -13.84 4.69 -14.47
N PRO A 770 -14.87 5.07 -15.27
CA PRO A 770 -16.21 4.52 -15.11
C PRO A 770 -16.25 3.06 -15.56
N ASP A 771 -17.19 2.30 -15.02
CA ASP A 771 -17.37 0.89 -15.39
C ASP A 771 -17.65 0.73 -16.89
N MET A 772 -17.06 -0.32 -17.47
CA MET A 772 -17.45 -0.78 -18.80
C MET A 772 -18.85 -1.41 -18.72
N THR A 773 -19.85 -0.71 -19.26
CA THR A 773 -21.25 -1.16 -19.23
C THR A 773 -21.42 -2.51 -19.95
N GLY A 774 -21.98 -3.48 -19.25
CA GLY A 774 -22.04 -4.89 -19.66
C GLY A 774 -21.06 -5.80 -18.92
N GLY A 775 -20.16 -5.22 -18.12
CA GLY A 775 -19.18 -5.95 -17.31
C GLY A 775 -19.76 -6.52 -16.02
N TRP A 776 -20.97 -6.13 -15.63
CA TRP A 776 -21.65 -6.63 -14.44
C TRP A 776 -22.96 -7.29 -14.81
N LYS A 777 -23.33 -8.32 -14.05
CA LYS A 777 -24.54 -9.12 -14.28
C LYS A 777 -25.83 -8.30 -14.15
N GLU A 778 -25.81 -7.24 -13.33
CA GLU A 778 -26.95 -6.34 -13.15
C GLU A 778 -27.13 -5.35 -14.31
N ASP A 779 -26.15 -5.25 -15.22
CA ASP A 779 -26.24 -4.32 -16.34
C ASP A 779 -27.36 -4.74 -17.31
N ILE A 780 -28.31 -3.82 -17.51
CA ILE A 780 -29.48 -4.04 -18.38
C ILE A 780 -29.07 -4.17 -19.86
N SER A 781 -27.92 -3.60 -20.22
CA SER A 781 -27.35 -3.62 -21.57
C SER A 781 -25.86 -3.92 -21.52
N SER A 782 -25.31 -4.53 -22.56
CA SER A 782 -23.88 -4.78 -22.67
C SER A 782 -23.27 -4.10 -23.89
N LEU A 783 -22.28 -3.23 -23.67
CA LEU A 783 -21.53 -2.58 -24.74
C LEU A 783 -20.50 -3.51 -25.41
N PHE A 784 -20.27 -4.71 -24.86
CA PHE A 784 -19.56 -5.78 -25.54
C PHE A 784 -20.35 -6.31 -26.75
N GLU A 785 -21.68 -6.16 -26.73
CA GLU A 785 -22.59 -6.60 -27.77
C GLU A 785 -23.08 -5.46 -28.66
N VAL A 786 -23.33 -5.76 -29.94
CA VAL A 786 -23.87 -4.77 -30.91
C VAL A 786 -25.21 -4.21 -30.44
N SER A 787 -26.08 -5.06 -29.85
CA SER A 787 -27.41 -4.66 -29.40
C SER A 787 -27.41 -3.69 -28.21
N GLY A 788 -26.32 -3.61 -27.44
CA GLY A 788 -26.21 -2.66 -26.33
C GLY A 788 -25.66 -1.28 -26.71
N ARG A 789 -25.17 -1.11 -27.95
CA ARG A 789 -24.57 0.13 -28.42
C ARG A 789 -25.60 1.02 -29.09
N THR A 790 -25.48 2.33 -28.87
CA THR A 790 -26.17 3.32 -29.71
C THR A 790 -25.61 3.27 -31.15
N ALA A 791 -26.36 3.83 -32.12
CA ALA A 791 -25.90 3.88 -33.51
C ALA A 791 -24.53 4.56 -33.66
N MET A 792 -24.30 5.65 -32.90
CA MET A 792 -23.03 6.38 -32.94
C MET A 792 -21.88 5.60 -32.27
N GLN A 793 -22.15 4.87 -31.18
CA GLN A 793 -21.16 3.98 -30.58
C GLN A 793 -20.81 2.80 -31.49
N GLN A 794 -21.81 2.21 -32.16
CA GLN A 794 -21.56 1.13 -33.12
C GLN A 794 -20.76 1.64 -34.32
N GLU A 795 -21.05 2.85 -34.83
CA GLU A 795 -20.27 3.47 -35.90
C GLU A 795 -18.81 3.73 -35.47
N SER A 796 -18.60 4.22 -34.25
CA SER A 796 -17.27 4.40 -33.65
C SER A 796 -16.52 3.07 -33.54
N PHE A 797 -17.17 2.05 -33.00
CA PHE A 797 -16.62 0.71 -32.83
C PHE A 797 -16.22 0.09 -34.17
N ASP A 798 -17.10 0.12 -35.17
CA ASP A 798 -16.83 -0.44 -36.50
C ASP A 798 -15.70 0.32 -37.21
N PHE A 799 -15.65 1.64 -37.06
CA PHE A 799 -14.58 2.46 -37.60
C PHE A 799 -13.22 2.08 -37.00
N MET A 800 -13.14 2.02 -35.67
CA MET A 800 -11.90 1.68 -34.98
C MET A 800 -11.49 0.23 -35.28
N LYS A 801 -12.43 -0.72 -35.21
CA LYS A 801 -12.21 -2.13 -35.57
C LYS A 801 -11.63 -2.27 -36.96
N LYS A 802 -12.21 -1.59 -37.96
CA LYS A 802 -11.71 -1.63 -39.33
C LYS A 802 -10.26 -1.17 -39.41
N LEU A 803 -9.94 -0.04 -38.77
CA LEU A 803 -8.60 0.53 -38.82
C LEU A 803 -7.57 -0.31 -38.06
N LEU A 804 -7.93 -0.86 -36.91
CA LEU A 804 -7.09 -1.78 -36.13
C LEU A 804 -6.80 -3.07 -36.90
N GLN A 805 -7.82 -3.67 -37.51
CA GLN A 805 -7.64 -4.88 -38.33
C GLN A 805 -6.79 -4.61 -39.56
N TRP A 806 -6.93 -3.44 -40.20
CA TRP A 806 -6.05 -3.04 -41.30
C TRP A 806 -4.60 -2.76 -40.83
N ARG A 807 -4.42 -2.22 -39.62
CA ARG A 807 -3.10 -1.95 -39.03
C ARG A 807 -2.36 -3.25 -38.69
N LYS A 808 -3.07 -4.28 -38.21
CA LYS A 808 -2.51 -5.59 -37.82
C LYS A 808 -1.74 -6.20 -39.00
N GLY A 809 -0.42 -6.35 -38.85
CA GLY A 809 0.46 -6.87 -39.89
C GLY A 809 0.87 -5.87 -40.99
N ASN A 810 0.47 -4.59 -40.89
CA ASN A 810 0.86 -3.57 -41.85
C ASN A 810 2.26 -3.02 -41.56
N GLU A 811 3.25 -3.49 -42.33
CA GLU A 811 4.65 -3.08 -42.17
C GLU A 811 4.90 -1.60 -42.52
N ILE A 812 4.06 -0.97 -43.35
CA ILE A 812 4.20 0.44 -43.68
C ILE A 812 3.95 1.29 -42.42
N ILE A 813 2.95 0.91 -41.63
CA ILE A 813 2.60 1.63 -40.40
C ILE A 813 3.55 1.29 -39.25
N SER A 814 3.96 0.03 -39.12
CA SER A 814 4.83 -0.39 -37.99
C SER A 814 6.31 -0.08 -38.20
N LYS A 815 6.80 -0.09 -39.45
CA LYS A 815 8.24 0.08 -39.75
C LYS A 815 8.55 1.27 -40.66
N GLY A 816 7.53 1.82 -41.34
CA GLY A 816 7.74 2.84 -42.35
C GLY A 816 8.20 4.17 -41.77
N LYS A 817 8.98 4.90 -42.57
CA LYS A 817 9.30 6.30 -42.28
C LYS A 817 8.07 7.18 -42.47
N MET A 818 8.12 8.39 -41.93
CA MET A 818 7.07 9.38 -42.12
C MET A 818 7.64 10.62 -42.82
N LYS A 819 6.86 11.19 -43.73
CA LYS A 819 7.06 12.53 -44.27
C LYS A 819 5.76 13.30 -44.10
N HIS A 820 5.79 14.48 -43.49
CA HIS A 820 4.58 15.30 -43.35
C HIS A 820 4.72 16.67 -44.03
N PHE A 821 3.59 17.28 -44.33
CA PHE A 821 3.49 18.62 -44.89
C PHE A 821 2.94 19.55 -43.82
N MET A 822 3.50 20.76 -43.73
CA MET A 822 2.94 21.80 -42.87
C MET A 822 1.46 22.01 -43.22
N PRO A 823 0.56 22.14 -42.21
CA PRO A 823 -0.83 22.45 -42.46
C PRO A 823 -0.98 23.65 -43.38
N ARG A 824 -1.67 23.44 -44.51
CA ARG A 824 -1.85 24.46 -45.55
C ARG A 824 -3.31 24.51 -45.94
N ASN A 825 -3.88 25.72 -45.98
CA ASN A 825 -5.31 25.92 -46.14
C ASN A 825 -6.10 25.02 -45.18
N ASN A 826 -5.62 24.95 -43.93
CA ASN A 826 -6.18 24.17 -42.84
C ASN A 826 -6.14 22.64 -43.02
N VAL A 827 -5.48 22.12 -44.06
CA VAL A 827 -5.36 20.67 -44.31
C VAL A 827 -3.99 20.18 -43.86
N TYR A 828 -3.96 19.12 -43.05
CA TYR A 828 -2.73 18.43 -42.68
C TYR A 828 -2.59 17.15 -43.50
N VAL A 829 -1.39 16.90 -44.05
CA VAL A 829 -1.11 15.76 -44.91
C VAL A 829 0.19 15.10 -44.50
N TYR A 830 0.21 13.77 -44.48
CA TYR A 830 1.44 13.00 -44.28
C TYR A 830 1.44 11.65 -44.98
N GLU A 831 2.65 11.20 -45.32
CA GLU A 831 2.95 9.93 -45.93
C GLU A 831 3.63 9.00 -44.93
N ARG A 832 3.18 7.75 -44.85
CA ARG A 832 3.95 6.62 -44.31
C ARG A 832 4.47 5.79 -45.47
N SER A 833 5.77 5.50 -45.52
CA SER A 833 6.36 4.72 -46.62
C SER A 833 7.35 3.65 -46.15
N TYR A 834 7.27 2.48 -46.78
CA TYR A 834 8.13 1.33 -46.51
C TYR A 834 8.22 0.43 -47.74
N ASN A 835 9.43 -0.01 -48.11
CA ASN A 835 9.68 -0.91 -49.24
C ASN A 835 8.96 -0.52 -50.55
N GLY A 836 8.97 0.77 -50.88
CA GLY A 836 8.37 1.31 -52.11
C GLY A 836 6.84 1.37 -52.12
N LYS A 837 6.17 1.01 -51.01
CA LYS A 837 4.74 1.21 -50.80
C LYS A 837 4.50 2.44 -49.93
N SER A 838 3.34 3.07 -50.11
CA SER A 838 3.02 4.33 -49.45
C SER A 838 1.55 4.40 -49.03
N ILE A 839 1.32 5.02 -47.88
CA ILE A 839 0.00 5.38 -47.36
C ILE A 839 0.01 6.88 -47.14
N LEU A 840 -0.89 7.59 -47.81
CA LEU A 840 -1.08 9.03 -47.67
C LEU A 840 -2.32 9.32 -46.83
N VAL A 841 -2.15 10.11 -45.77
CA VAL A 841 -3.25 10.55 -44.91
C VAL A 841 -3.50 12.04 -45.14
N LEU A 842 -4.75 12.42 -45.32
CA LEU A 842 -5.18 13.81 -45.45
C LEU A 842 -6.27 14.11 -44.43
N MET A 843 -6.14 15.22 -43.70
CA MET A 843 -7.09 15.64 -42.66
C MET A 843 -7.50 17.09 -42.88
N ASN A 844 -8.80 17.33 -42.99
CA ASN A 844 -9.37 18.67 -43.01
C ASN A 844 -9.46 19.24 -41.58
N GLY A 845 -8.67 20.25 -41.27
CA GLY A 845 -8.59 20.81 -39.94
C GLY A 845 -9.76 21.70 -39.50
N ILE A 846 -10.76 21.94 -40.37
CA ILE A 846 -11.87 22.85 -40.08
C ILE A 846 -13.26 22.24 -40.31
N SER A 847 -14.28 22.88 -39.74
CA SER A 847 -15.69 22.47 -39.83
C SER A 847 -16.41 22.90 -41.12
N GLU A 848 -15.66 23.16 -42.19
CA GLU A 848 -16.18 23.45 -43.53
C GLU A 848 -15.59 22.49 -44.55
N ALA A 849 -16.31 22.19 -45.63
CA ALA A 849 -15.81 21.32 -46.70
C ALA A 849 -14.71 22.03 -47.51
N ILE A 850 -13.65 21.30 -47.88
CA ILE A 850 -12.49 21.85 -48.60
C ILE A 850 -12.21 21.04 -49.88
N ASN A 851 -11.82 21.75 -50.94
CA ASN A 851 -11.15 21.13 -52.09
C ASN A 851 -9.64 21.31 -51.97
N VAL A 852 -8.93 20.20 -51.77
CA VAL A 852 -7.48 20.14 -51.58
C VAL A 852 -6.79 20.09 -52.94
N GLU A 853 -5.95 21.08 -53.23
CA GLU A 853 -5.12 21.10 -54.44
C GLU A 853 -3.99 20.06 -54.32
N LEU A 854 -3.94 19.08 -55.22
CA LEU A 854 -2.98 17.96 -55.13
C LEU A 854 -1.58 18.29 -55.66
N GLU A 855 -1.42 19.37 -56.42
CA GLU A 855 -0.11 19.78 -56.99
C GLU A 855 0.98 19.95 -55.92
N HIS A 856 0.61 20.43 -54.73
CA HIS A 856 1.55 20.60 -53.62
C HIS A 856 2.12 19.27 -53.09
N TYR A 857 1.36 18.17 -53.24
CA TYR A 857 1.69 16.85 -52.70
C TYR A 857 2.23 15.89 -53.78
N LYS A 858 2.57 16.39 -54.97
CA LYS A 858 3.03 15.56 -56.10
C LYS A 858 4.24 14.68 -55.79
N GLU A 859 5.07 15.10 -54.85
CA GLU A 859 6.28 14.36 -54.46
C GLU A 859 6.01 13.05 -53.71
N VAL A 860 4.84 12.92 -53.06
CA VAL A 860 4.41 11.67 -52.39
C VAL A 860 3.36 10.92 -53.21
N LEU A 861 2.65 11.62 -54.10
CA LEU A 861 1.73 11.00 -55.04
C LEU A 861 2.44 10.25 -56.17
N ASP A 862 3.69 10.59 -56.51
CA ASP A 862 4.53 9.92 -57.50
C ASP A 862 3.81 9.59 -58.83
N GLY A 863 3.05 10.56 -59.35
CA GLY A 863 2.30 10.42 -60.60
C GLY A 863 1.08 9.49 -60.55
N LYS A 864 0.78 8.86 -59.40
CA LYS A 864 -0.41 8.01 -59.20
C LYS A 864 -1.68 8.82 -59.46
N LYS A 865 -2.62 8.20 -60.18
CA LYS A 865 -3.91 8.82 -60.57
C LYS A 865 -5.11 8.25 -59.82
N LYS A 866 -4.90 7.19 -59.06
CA LYS A 866 -5.92 6.50 -58.27
C LYS A 866 -5.29 5.98 -56.99
N ALA A 867 -6.04 5.98 -55.91
CA ALA A 867 -5.67 5.36 -54.65
C ALA A 867 -6.86 4.59 -54.09
N LYS A 868 -6.59 3.61 -53.22
CA LYS A 868 -7.64 2.95 -52.44
C LYS A 868 -7.77 3.69 -51.12
N ASP A 869 -8.97 4.20 -50.82
CA ASP A 869 -9.26 4.69 -49.46
C ASP A 869 -9.53 3.52 -48.53
N VAL A 870 -8.66 3.34 -47.54
CA VAL A 870 -8.74 2.28 -46.53
C VAL A 870 -10.04 2.41 -45.73
N LEU A 871 -10.51 3.62 -45.47
CA LEU A 871 -11.68 3.84 -44.62
C LEU A 871 -12.97 3.40 -45.30
N THR A 872 -13.13 3.65 -46.60
CA THR A 872 -14.36 3.33 -47.35
C THR A 872 -14.25 2.18 -48.36
N ASP A 873 -13.04 1.63 -48.57
CA ASP A 873 -12.69 0.69 -49.65
C ASP A 873 -12.93 1.21 -51.07
N ARG A 874 -13.24 2.50 -51.23
CA ARG A 874 -13.50 3.11 -52.54
C ARG A 874 -12.20 3.49 -53.23
N VAL A 875 -12.24 3.46 -54.56
CA VAL A 875 -11.16 4.01 -55.38
C VAL A 875 -11.35 5.52 -55.49
N VAL A 876 -10.41 6.28 -54.95
CA VAL A 876 -10.35 7.74 -55.04
C VAL A 876 -9.55 8.14 -56.27
N GLN A 877 -10.10 9.05 -57.08
CA GLN A 877 -9.38 9.62 -58.21
C GLN A 877 -8.46 10.74 -57.71
N LEU A 878 -7.18 10.64 -58.03
CA LEU A 878 -6.16 11.63 -57.69
C LEU A 878 -5.95 12.56 -58.89
N VAL A 879 -6.95 13.40 -59.13
CA VAL A 879 -6.94 14.48 -60.14
C VAL A 879 -6.50 15.80 -59.50
N ASP A 880 -6.62 16.94 -60.19
CA ASP A 880 -6.10 18.23 -59.73
C ASP A 880 -6.54 18.62 -58.30
N LYS A 881 -7.78 18.27 -57.92
CA LYS A 881 -8.36 18.55 -56.61
C LYS A 881 -8.98 17.31 -55.97
N LEU A 882 -8.92 17.25 -54.64
CA LEU A 882 -9.56 16.21 -53.82
C LEU A 882 -10.51 16.84 -52.81
N PHE A 883 -11.74 16.37 -52.76
CA PHE A 883 -12.75 16.88 -51.83
C PHE A 883 -12.62 16.22 -50.45
N LEU A 884 -12.65 17.03 -49.39
CA LEU A 884 -12.74 16.60 -47.99
C LEU A 884 -13.96 17.23 -47.32
N GLU A 885 -14.76 16.40 -46.66
CA GLU A 885 -15.87 16.84 -45.80
C GLU A 885 -15.37 17.69 -44.61
N PRO A 886 -16.26 18.46 -43.93
CA PRO A 886 -15.95 19.12 -42.66
C PRO A 886 -15.30 18.16 -41.67
N LYS A 887 -14.12 18.49 -41.17
CA LYS A 887 -13.31 17.60 -40.30
C LYS A 887 -13.10 16.19 -40.88
N GLY A 888 -13.13 16.06 -42.20
CA GLY A 888 -12.97 14.80 -42.92
C GLY A 888 -11.53 14.27 -42.90
N VAL A 889 -11.38 12.95 -43.06
CA VAL A 889 -10.09 12.27 -43.16
C VAL A 889 -10.12 11.23 -44.27
N LEU A 890 -9.00 11.08 -44.98
CA LEU A 890 -8.75 10.02 -45.95
C LEU A 890 -7.46 9.29 -45.61
N VAL A 891 -7.45 7.97 -45.82
CA VAL A 891 -6.26 7.12 -45.68
C VAL A 891 -6.08 6.36 -46.99
N LEU A 892 -5.13 6.80 -47.80
CA LEU A 892 -5.00 6.41 -49.21
C LEU A 892 -3.79 5.50 -49.41
N GLU A 893 -4.02 4.24 -49.81
CA GLU A 893 -2.96 3.35 -50.30
C GLU A 893 -2.64 3.68 -51.76
N LEU A 894 -1.36 4.02 -52.04
CA LEU A 894 -0.87 4.54 -53.33
C LEU A 894 -0.25 3.48 -54.26
#